data_AF-A0A812RCF5-F1
#
_entry.id   AF-A0A812RCF5-F1
#
_cell.length_a   1.000
_cell.length_b   1.000
_cell.length_c   1.000
_cell.angle_alpha   90.00
_cell.angle_beta   90.00
_cell.angle_gamma   90.00
#
_symmetry.space_group_name_H-M   'P 1'
#
loop_
_entity.id
_entity.type
_entity.pdbx_description
1 polymer ?
#
loop_
_entity_poly.entity_id
_entity_poly.type
_entity_poly.pdbx_seq_one_letter_code
_entity_poly.pdbx_strand_id
1 'polypeptide(L)'
;MLLLKLSFEFAGSSLASVIFGVIDMSLSHEVKVQLQSFLEEAADGEKMVKVVEATLDLLRKNHLLSTMKLEPKLVGVHPSNRDGYGVNPQDVLDLVDSIIDVGFVKGRVHAVGVEVESQHVRDWNSNLFASANGGLGSMEPDLLKVTSICGSHTNSALRLFRDAVPHSNELVCTGGRLSMEMLKNRDPAFHEAATEGLSWDVISAAVAREVPEILELVSRSGNTSLQRGEHELQVLRRIHGLYCKMQASGQTPSFASLKKQILASKPKCGVSVPHMYSYCLKCSGGQEAVHLKETELFVRACCPSSRQLGPDLWQALSMEIKGHGSEAVACFRNGLVKSAYVRQNVSVGDCRKLAANFTKVKEADEIMLAVRAMLTEQLGEWKDAGLVKALATMDMCMCSMVLGLKQKGEKDYRTLQAVAHDFCLVAQELTGRSLPLKWQGFAEATAAPAAAKASSSSAPVLLELDEHGAIKNPVGLLESRGYALGSNVRRRADKTTGKIQDVKGGLVYIQLDSGDVAKEPIDKILGNEWAVFTPKSEAEVLEDLSIYSPSTNVELQAFMLQAEIARQLQKLFDEQSSGIDKLALQTKPQKQLQASQDIPKGKVTLVPLTSKILHKGSSQASWFEVTTDWTMDARKFYLSSSCVLPKEDDDKIKPLIVPFFFVNYTEDEDEANVKLQPMQAEKSSSIKIPVFKSTKKIAAGEVVLCYKAKDLKAPPLHLSPSAAKRSSSGGVAVAAKKKAKKFAMAEDPTFEVETRKIIFFGKHEWCPTQKIVEERTFFSFTKWSAQLTRMMTGKRLQLGGGRAAESGSLNVPVIGKILEARQSACDKALEEALKVEDGSGDEDEKPKKKAKKTIRRSSAKDLHLLPEIVDVSVAEFQMSLLSEGLSTGTIWMELRPENLSWLKSCVDKEEAKPRQKKGAGSCFAMLAFGFLDGHLPTAEEAESFEACGLMEPFTNKAKGKWYNDKGAGISWSATMGWKVLGAGGEILWTHPEKQREDVPTSGWVYWDGTPGAICVEGTS
;
A
#
# COMPACT_ATOMS: atom_id res chain seq x y z
N MET A 1 -19.54 68.14 38.70
CA MET A 1 -18.26 67.54 39.13
C MET A 1 -18.26 67.01 40.58
N LEU A 2 -19.40 66.98 41.29
CA LEU A 2 -19.56 66.25 42.57
C LEU A 2 -20.36 64.92 42.43
N LEU A 3 -21.01 64.69 41.29
CA LEU A 3 -21.74 63.44 40.97
C LEU A 3 -20.85 62.33 40.35
N LEU A 4 -19.58 62.62 40.09
CA LEU A 4 -18.61 61.68 39.50
C LEU A 4 -17.65 61.09 40.53
N LYS A 5 -17.83 61.38 41.82
CA LYS A 5 -17.00 60.85 42.92
C LYS A 5 -17.72 59.85 43.84
N LEU A 6 -19.02 59.60 43.65
CA LEU A 6 -19.78 58.60 44.42
C LEU A 6 -19.92 57.23 43.72
N SER A 7 -19.43 57.11 42.48
CA SER A 7 -19.58 55.88 41.67
C SER A 7 -18.39 54.91 41.77
N PHE A 8 -17.37 55.21 42.60
CA PHE A 8 -16.14 54.40 42.68
C PHE A 8 -15.94 53.63 44.00
N GLU A 9 -16.89 53.66 44.95
CA GLU A 9 -16.72 53.00 46.27
C GLU A 9 -17.76 51.94 46.65
N PHE A 10 -18.63 51.49 45.73
CA PHE A 10 -19.62 50.41 46.04
C PHE A 10 -19.69 49.28 44.99
N ALA A 11 -18.59 48.99 44.30
CA ALA A 11 -18.47 47.84 43.38
C ALA A 11 -17.73 46.65 44.01
N GLY A 12 -17.94 46.42 45.31
CA GLY A 12 -17.34 45.33 46.06
C GLY A 12 -18.31 44.76 47.09
N SER A 13 -19.31 43.99 46.64
CA SER A 13 -19.96 42.94 47.46
C SER A 13 -21.07 42.21 46.68
N SER A 14 -20.80 40.94 46.35
CA SER A 14 -21.60 39.76 46.72
C SER A 14 -23.15 39.75 46.63
N LEU A 15 -23.81 40.49 45.74
CA LEU A 15 -25.29 40.41 45.62
C LEU A 15 -25.85 40.24 44.20
N ALA A 16 -25.03 40.22 43.15
CA ALA A 16 -25.49 39.91 41.79
C ALA A 16 -25.44 38.41 41.42
N SER A 17 -24.91 37.55 42.30
CA SER A 17 -24.78 36.10 42.07
C SER A 17 -26.05 35.29 42.37
N VAL A 18 -27.14 35.92 42.83
CA VAL A 18 -28.28 35.19 43.42
C VAL A 18 -29.52 35.14 42.50
N ILE A 19 -29.53 35.80 41.33
CA ILE A 19 -30.75 35.86 40.48
C ILE A 19 -30.59 35.25 39.07
N PHE A 20 -29.37 34.92 38.64
CA PHE A 20 -29.13 34.02 37.49
C PHE A 20 -28.16 32.91 37.90
N GLY A 21 -28.62 32.03 38.78
CA GLY A 21 -27.87 30.83 39.14
C GLY A 21 -27.83 29.85 37.96
N VAL A 22 -26.76 29.90 37.17
CA VAL A 22 -26.23 28.66 36.60
C VAL A 22 -25.79 27.86 37.83
N ILE A 23 -26.62 26.93 38.28
CA ILE A 23 -26.25 26.00 39.33
C ILE A 23 -25.07 25.21 38.75
N ASP A 24 -23.84 25.55 39.18
CA ASP A 24 -22.67 24.71 38.93
C ASP A 24 -22.85 23.46 39.79
N MET A 25 -23.58 22.49 39.23
CA MET A 25 -23.84 21.21 39.88
C MET A 25 -22.56 20.39 39.84
N SER A 26 -21.69 20.62 40.83
CA SER A 26 -20.58 19.72 41.09
C SER A 26 -21.12 18.32 41.38
N LEU A 27 -20.47 17.29 40.85
CA LEU A 27 -20.79 15.90 41.14
C LEU A 27 -20.71 15.64 42.65
N SER A 28 -21.66 14.87 43.19
CA SER A 28 -21.60 14.46 44.59
C SER A 28 -20.33 13.64 44.85
N HIS A 29 -19.83 13.70 46.10
CA HIS A 29 -18.65 12.94 46.48
C HIS A 29 -18.84 11.43 46.27
N GLU A 30 -20.03 10.89 46.57
CA GLU A 30 -20.31 9.47 46.35
C GLU A 30 -20.24 9.08 44.87
N VAL A 31 -20.78 9.91 43.98
CA VAL A 31 -20.71 9.66 42.53
C VAL A 31 -19.26 9.69 42.04
N LYS A 32 -18.45 10.66 42.48
CA LYS A 32 -17.03 10.74 42.11
C LYS A 32 -16.26 9.49 42.54
N VAL A 33 -16.45 9.03 43.78
CA VAL A 33 -15.78 7.84 44.30
C VAL A 33 -16.17 6.59 43.51
N GLN A 34 -17.46 6.44 43.15
CA GLN A 34 -17.92 5.30 42.36
C GLN A 34 -17.39 5.34 40.91
N LEU A 35 -17.37 6.51 40.27
CA LEU A 35 -16.78 6.67 38.94
C LEU A 35 -15.29 6.36 38.94
N GLN A 36 -14.56 6.78 39.99
CA GLN A 36 -13.16 6.45 40.17
C GLN A 36 -12.95 4.93 40.35
N SER A 37 -13.80 4.27 41.13
CA SER A 37 -13.79 2.82 41.28
C SER A 37 -14.01 2.08 39.96
N PHE A 38 -14.89 2.59 39.08
CA PHE A 38 -15.07 2.03 37.74
C PHE A 38 -13.84 2.21 36.86
N LEU A 39 -13.18 3.37 36.92
CA LEU A 39 -11.92 3.60 36.21
C LEU A 39 -10.83 2.64 36.69
N GLU A 40 -10.76 2.35 37.98
CA GLU A 40 -9.82 1.37 38.56
C GLU A 40 -10.15 -0.06 38.13
N GLU A 41 -11.43 -0.46 38.13
CA GLU A 41 -11.84 -1.79 37.65
C GLU A 41 -11.50 -1.98 36.16
N ALA A 42 -11.65 -0.93 35.35
CA ALA A 42 -11.32 -0.95 33.93
C ALA A 42 -9.85 -0.62 33.62
N ALA A 43 -9.01 -0.30 34.63
CA ALA A 43 -7.64 0.17 34.42
C ALA A 43 -6.78 -0.86 33.67
N ASP A 44 -7.10 -2.14 33.83
CA ASP A 44 -6.42 -3.25 33.16
C ASP A 44 -7.00 -3.58 31.77
N GLY A 45 -8.05 -2.88 31.33
CA GLY A 45 -8.74 -3.14 30.07
C GLY A 45 -9.64 -4.38 30.06
N GLU A 46 -9.71 -5.12 31.16
CA GLU A 46 -10.66 -6.22 31.35
C GLU A 46 -12.06 -5.70 31.65
N LYS A 47 -13.09 -6.45 31.22
CA LYS A 47 -14.50 -6.14 31.50
C LYS A 47 -14.94 -4.72 31.08
N MET A 48 -14.17 -4.02 30.26
CA MET A 48 -14.40 -2.62 29.86
C MET A 48 -15.86 -2.35 29.44
N VAL A 49 -16.44 -3.22 28.61
CA VAL A 49 -17.84 -3.07 28.16
C VAL A 49 -18.81 -3.13 29.34
N LYS A 50 -18.62 -4.09 30.26
CA LYS A 50 -19.44 -4.24 31.47
C LYS A 50 -19.32 -3.01 32.38
N VAL A 51 -18.11 -2.50 32.56
CA VAL A 51 -17.85 -1.31 33.37
C VAL A 51 -18.50 -0.06 32.76
N VAL A 52 -18.48 0.08 31.43
CA VAL A 52 -19.16 1.19 30.75
C VAL A 52 -20.67 1.12 30.90
N GLU A 53 -21.28 -0.05 30.75
CA GLU A 53 -22.73 -0.20 31.01
C GLU A 53 -23.07 0.18 32.46
N ALA A 54 -22.30 -0.30 33.45
CA ALA A 54 -22.48 0.08 34.85
C ALA A 54 -22.28 1.59 35.09
N THR A 55 -21.33 2.21 34.37
CA THR A 55 -21.09 3.66 34.41
C THR A 55 -22.29 4.43 33.87
N LEU A 56 -22.81 4.08 32.70
CA LEU A 56 -23.97 4.75 32.10
C LEU A 56 -25.24 4.55 32.94
N ASP A 57 -25.38 3.41 33.61
CA ASP A 57 -26.48 3.18 34.56
C ASP A 57 -26.35 4.04 35.82
N LEU A 58 -25.14 4.21 36.36
CA LEU A 58 -24.88 5.09 37.50
C LEU A 58 -25.16 6.56 37.14
N LEU A 59 -24.53 7.00 36.05
CA LEU A 59 -25.07 7.90 35.03
C LEU A 59 -26.52 8.35 35.23
N ARG A 60 -27.37 7.45 34.75
CA ARG A 60 -28.82 7.62 34.63
C ARG A 60 -29.50 7.71 35.99
N LYS A 61 -29.07 6.88 36.96
CA LYS A 61 -29.63 6.87 38.32
C LYS A 61 -29.44 8.19 39.07
N ASN A 62 -28.36 8.90 38.78
CA ASN A 62 -28.05 10.19 39.41
C ASN A 62 -28.48 11.40 38.57
N HIS A 63 -29.30 11.19 37.52
CA HIS A 63 -29.75 12.26 36.60
C HIS A 63 -28.60 13.00 35.88
N LEU A 64 -27.45 12.34 35.73
CA LEU A 64 -26.27 12.84 35.03
C LEU A 64 -26.15 12.28 33.59
N LEU A 65 -27.11 11.45 33.19
CA LEU A 65 -27.33 11.00 31.82
C LEU A 65 -28.82 11.10 31.48
N SER A 66 -29.13 11.73 30.35
CA SER A 66 -30.49 11.92 29.86
C SER A 66 -30.60 11.48 28.40
N THR A 67 -31.79 11.07 27.95
CA THR A 67 -32.01 10.71 26.55
C THR A 67 -32.66 11.87 25.81
N MET A 68 -32.06 12.31 24.71
CA MET A 68 -32.54 13.43 23.88
C MET A 68 -32.64 13.04 22.41
N LYS A 69 -33.70 13.45 21.70
CA LYS A 69 -33.72 13.37 20.23
C LYS A 69 -33.10 14.64 19.66
N LEU A 70 -31.99 14.50 18.94
CA LEU A 70 -31.21 15.64 18.45
C LEU A 70 -31.00 15.55 16.95
N GLU A 71 -31.33 16.66 16.29
CA GLU A 71 -31.05 16.92 14.90
C GLU A 71 -29.53 16.88 14.61
N PRO A 72 -29.07 16.33 13.46
CA PRO A 72 -27.64 16.09 13.21
C PRO A 72 -26.74 17.32 13.31
N LYS A 73 -27.26 18.52 13.02
CA LYS A 73 -26.51 19.79 13.06
C LYS A 73 -26.19 20.26 14.48
N LEU A 74 -27.00 19.88 15.46
CA LEU A 74 -26.82 20.25 16.87
C LEU A 74 -25.76 19.40 17.60
N VAL A 75 -25.27 18.35 16.94
CA VAL A 75 -24.34 17.38 17.52
C VAL A 75 -22.96 17.46 16.86
N GLY A 76 -21.95 17.86 17.63
CA GLY A 76 -20.55 17.86 17.25
C GLY A 76 -19.86 16.53 17.54
N VAL A 77 -18.53 16.55 17.61
CA VAL A 77 -17.68 15.42 17.99
C VAL A 77 -16.87 15.83 19.22
N HIS A 78 -16.87 14.98 20.25
CA HIS A 78 -16.16 15.31 21.50
C HIS A 78 -14.64 15.14 21.30
N PRO A 79 -13.77 15.98 21.87
CA PRO A 79 -12.31 15.87 21.72
C PRO A 79 -11.71 14.54 22.20
N SER A 80 -12.40 13.82 23.10
CA SER A 80 -12.00 12.46 23.55
C SER A 80 -12.46 11.34 22.60
N ASN A 81 -13.23 11.64 21.55
CA ASN A 81 -13.72 10.63 20.61
C ASN A 81 -12.54 9.91 19.93
N ARG A 82 -12.56 8.57 20.00
CA ARG A 82 -11.50 7.71 19.44
C ARG A 82 -10.10 8.10 19.93
N ASP A 83 -9.92 8.17 21.24
CA ASP A 83 -8.64 8.55 21.87
C ASP A 83 -8.15 9.96 21.44
N GLY A 84 -9.06 10.79 20.94
CA GLY A 84 -8.81 12.11 20.36
C GLY A 84 -8.45 12.15 18.87
N TYR A 85 -8.64 11.03 18.17
CA TYR A 85 -8.54 10.93 16.72
C TYR A 85 -9.75 11.55 15.99
N GLY A 86 -10.91 11.63 16.63
CA GLY A 86 -12.13 12.19 16.03
C GLY A 86 -12.68 11.35 14.88
N VAL A 87 -13.20 12.02 13.84
CA VAL A 87 -13.92 11.40 12.71
C VAL A 87 -13.14 11.55 11.42
N ASN A 88 -13.05 10.47 10.64
CA ASN A 88 -12.43 10.47 9.33
C ASN A 88 -13.47 10.78 8.24
N PRO A 89 -13.30 11.83 7.43
CA PRO A 89 -14.29 12.23 6.41
C PRO A 89 -14.53 11.16 5.34
N GLN A 90 -13.47 10.48 4.88
CA GLN A 90 -13.61 9.42 3.88
C GLN A 90 -14.41 8.24 4.45
N ASP A 91 -14.20 7.93 5.73
CA ASP A 91 -14.98 6.87 6.37
C ASP A 91 -16.48 7.21 6.46
N VAL A 92 -16.84 8.48 6.58
CA VAL A 92 -18.24 8.91 6.59
C VAL A 92 -18.87 8.74 5.22
N LEU A 93 -18.16 9.14 4.15
CA LEU A 93 -18.62 8.94 2.77
C LEU A 93 -18.80 7.45 2.45
N ASP A 94 -17.81 6.63 2.76
CA ASP A 94 -17.91 5.17 2.58
C ASP A 94 -19.05 4.57 3.43
N LEU A 95 -19.39 5.18 4.57
CA LEU A 95 -20.47 4.72 5.45
C LEU A 95 -21.83 5.00 4.84
N VAL A 96 -21.99 6.13 4.13
CA VAL A 96 -23.20 6.39 3.35
C VAL A 96 -23.45 5.23 2.39
N ASP A 97 -22.45 4.86 1.57
CA ASP A 97 -22.59 3.76 0.62
C ASP A 97 -22.92 2.43 1.31
N SER A 98 -22.19 2.13 2.40
CA SER A 98 -22.42 0.90 3.17
C SER A 98 -23.86 0.82 3.71
N ILE A 99 -24.43 1.93 4.20
CA ILE A 99 -25.80 1.97 4.71
C ILE A 99 -26.81 1.82 3.56
N ILE A 100 -26.58 2.46 2.42
CA ILE A 100 -27.47 2.36 1.25
C ILE A 100 -27.50 0.94 0.66
N ASP A 101 -26.40 0.20 0.77
CA ASP A 101 -26.32 -1.18 0.31
C ASP A 101 -27.03 -2.17 1.24
N VAL A 102 -26.92 -1.98 2.56
CA VAL A 102 -27.42 -2.96 3.56
C VAL A 102 -28.74 -2.59 4.22
N GLY A 103 -29.15 -1.31 4.14
CA GLY A 103 -30.29 -0.74 4.81
C GLY A 103 -29.99 -0.18 6.20
N PHE A 104 -30.55 0.99 6.50
CA PHE A 104 -30.45 1.64 7.80
C PHE A 104 -31.39 1.01 8.83
N VAL A 105 -30.86 0.76 10.03
CA VAL A 105 -31.64 0.24 11.16
C VAL A 105 -31.39 1.11 12.38
N LYS A 106 -32.39 1.91 12.75
CA LYS A 106 -32.34 2.86 13.88
C LYS A 106 -31.88 2.20 15.19
N GLY A 107 -32.40 1.01 15.50
CA GLY A 107 -32.05 0.26 16.71
C GLY A 107 -30.62 -0.30 16.76
N ARG A 108 -29.85 -0.19 15.66
CA ARG A 108 -28.42 -0.56 15.63
C ARG A 108 -27.49 0.63 15.86
N VAL A 109 -28.01 1.85 15.96
CA VAL A 109 -27.21 3.04 16.20
C VAL A 109 -27.09 3.26 17.71
N HIS A 110 -25.91 3.00 18.25
CA HIS A 110 -25.58 3.35 19.63
C HIS A 110 -24.96 4.76 19.65
N ALA A 111 -25.76 5.75 20.06
CA ALA A 111 -25.40 7.15 20.04
C ALA A 111 -25.28 7.68 21.49
N VAL A 112 -24.05 8.04 21.87
CA VAL A 112 -23.73 8.61 23.18
C VAL A 112 -23.05 9.95 22.94
N GLY A 113 -23.51 10.98 23.63
CA GLY A 113 -22.99 12.33 23.54
C GLY A 113 -22.73 12.93 24.91
N VAL A 114 -22.09 14.10 24.91
CA VAL A 114 -21.72 14.88 26.08
C VAL A 114 -22.19 16.31 25.86
N GLU A 115 -22.82 16.93 26.85
CA GLU A 115 -23.14 18.36 26.78
C GLU A 115 -21.87 19.18 26.53
N VAL A 116 -21.97 20.25 25.74
CA VAL A 116 -20.79 21.11 25.46
C VAL A 116 -20.33 21.77 26.76
N GLU A 117 -19.16 21.37 27.25
CA GLU A 117 -18.66 21.74 28.56
C GLU A 117 -17.74 22.97 28.56
N SER A 118 -17.21 23.36 27.39
CA SER A 118 -16.28 24.49 27.27
C SER A 118 -16.20 25.07 25.84
N GLN A 119 -15.68 26.29 25.71
CA GLN A 119 -15.35 26.89 24.42
C GLN A 119 -14.30 26.10 23.65
N HIS A 120 -13.35 25.47 24.36
CA HIS A 120 -12.33 24.61 23.76
C HIS A 120 -12.93 23.50 22.89
N VAL A 121 -14.04 22.89 23.32
CA VAL A 121 -14.74 21.87 22.54
C VAL A 121 -15.35 22.42 21.25
N ARG A 122 -15.89 23.64 21.30
CA ARG A 122 -16.41 24.33 20.10
C ARG A 122 -15.27 24.61 19.12
N ASP A 123 -14.17 25.17 19.60
CA ASP A 123 -12.99 25.47 18.78
C ASP A 123 -12.38 24.20 18.16
N TRP A 124 -12.35 23.10 18.92
CA TRP A 124 -11.90 21.81 18.40
C TRP A 124 -12.80 21.30 17.26
N ASN A 125 -14.13 21.45 17.38
CA ASN A 125 -15.06 21.09 16.32
C ASN A 125 -14.92 21.98 15.09
N SER A 126 -14.74 23.29 15.26
CA SER A 126 -14.46 24.22 14.16
C SER A 126 -13.24 23.74 13.36
N ASN A 127 -12.15 23.40 14.05
CA ASN A 127 -10.92 22.92 13.42
C ASN A 127 -11.10 21.57 12.73
N LEU A 128 -11.77 20.61 13.38
CA LEU A 128 -12.03 19.29 12.79
C LEU A 128 -12.83 19.41 11.49
N PHE A 129 -13.91 20.19 11.50
CA PHE A 129 -14.80 20.31 10.35
C PHE A 129 -14.18 21.14 9.21
N ALA A 130 -13.42 22.19 9.54
CA ALA A 130 -12.61 22.91 8.56
C ALA A 130 -11.60 21.97 7.87
N SER A 131 -10.93 21.11 8.65
CA SER A 131 -9.96 20.14 8.11
C SER A 131 -10.56 19.04 7.24
N ALA A 132 -11.87 18.80 7.35
CA ALA A 132 -12.58 17.80 6.58
C ALA A 132 -12.96 18.26 5.16
N ASN A 133 -12.77 19.54 4.82
CA ASN A 133 -13.09 20.11 3.51
C ASN A 133 -14.50 19.74 3.00
N GLY A 134 -15.49 19.86 3.90
CA GLY A 134 -16.90 19.53 3.61
C GLY A 134 -17.30 18.05 3.75
N GLY A 135 -16.33 17.13 3.90
CA GLY A 135 -16.60 15.69 4.03
C GLY A 135 -17.24 15.25 5.35
N LEU A 136 -17.50 16.19 6.27
CA LEU A 136 -18.31 15.97 7.49
C LEU A 136 -19.60 16.79 7.50
N GLY A 137 -19.87 17.58 6.45
CA GLY A 137 -20.97 18.55 6.39
C GLY A 137 -20.60 19.92 6.96
N SER A 138 -21.54 20.86 6.89
CA SER A 138 -21.45 22.21 7.46
C SER A 138 -21.52 22.16 9.00
N MET A 139 -20.78 23.03 9.70
CA MET A 139 -20.81 23.11 11.17
C MET A 139 -20.97 24.54 11.64
N GLU A 140 -21.89 24.75 12.57
CA GLU A 140 -22.06 26.01 13.30
C GLU A 140 -21.74 25.77 14.78
N PRO A 141 -20.53 26.15 15.25
CA PRO A 141 -20.05 25.83 16.58
C PRO A 141 -20.97 26.35 17.70
N ASP A 142 -21.61 27.51 17.51
CA ASP A 142 -22.47 28.14 18.52
C ASP A 142 -23.81 27.41 18.69
N LEU A 143 -24.26 26.67 17.68
CA LEU A 143 -25.49 25.87 17.74
C LEU A 143 -25.27 24.48 18.37
N LEU A 144 -24.02 24.11 18.67
CA LEU A 144 -23.74 22.83 19.31
C LEU A 144 -24.34 22.77 20.71
N LYS A 145 -25.20 21.77 20.91
CA LYS A 145 -25.77 21.41 22.22
C LYS A 145 -25.04 20.24 22.85
N VAL A 146 -24.66 19.27 22.02
CA VAL A 146 -24.03 18.02 22.41
C VAL A 146 -22.85 17.73 21.50
N THR A 147 -21.86 17.00 21.99
CA THR A 147 -20.78 16.44 21.19
C THR A 147 -20.72 14.93 21.34
N SER A 148 -20.58 14.24 20.22
CA SER A 148 -20.65 12.78 20.17
C SER A 148 -19.38 12.12 20.69
N ILE A 149 -19.53 11.14 21.56
CA ILE A 149 -18.46 10.23 22.01
C ILE A 149 -18.61 8.84 21.37
N CYS A 150 -19.84 8.46 20.97
CA CYS A 150 -20.20 7.28 20.17
C CYS A 150 -21.23 7.67 19.09
N GLY A 151 -21.23 6.99 17.93
CA GLY A 151 -22.17 7.30 16.83
C GLY A 151 -21.78 8.49 15.95
N SER A 152 -20.57 9.04 16.11
CA SER A 152 -20.09 10.25 15.42
C SER A 152 -20.14 10.15 13.88
N HIS A 153 -19.69 9.03 13.30
CA HIS A 153 -19.69 8.83 11.84
C HIS A 153 -21.11 8.76 11.27
N THR A 154 -22.03 8.08 11.97
CA THR A 154 -23.43 8.00 11.56
C THR A 154 -24.07 9.38 11.59
N ASN A 155 -23.83 10.17 12.65
CA ASN A 155 -24.34 11.54 12.72
C ASN A 155 -23.81 12.43 11.58
N SER A 156 -22.52 12.33 11.27
CA SER A 156 -21.93 13.04 10.12
C SER A 156 -22.55 12.58 8.80
N ALA A 157 -22.78 11.28 8.59
CA ALA A 157 -23.41 10.75 7.37
C ALA A 157 -24.84 11.33 7.18
N LEU A 158 -25.63 11.41 8.26
CA LEU A 158 -26.95 12.06 8.25
C LEU A 158 -26.85 13.55 7.89
N ARG A 159 -25.82 14.24 8.40
CA ARG A 159 -25.56 15.65 8.09
C ARG A 159 -25.23 15.88 6.60
N LEU A 160 -24.45 14.99 5.98
CA LEU A 160 -24.07 15.11 4.56
C LEU A 160 -25.28 15.17 3.62
N PHE A 161 -26.32 14.39 3.89
CA PHE A 161 -27.55 14.40 3.10
C PHE A 161 -28.28 15.73 3.17
N ARG A 162 -28.32 16.35 4.35
CA ARG A 162 -28.98 17.65 4.55
C ARG A 162 -28.26 18.79 3.86
N ASP A 163 -26.95 18.69 3.76
CA ASP A 163 -26.11 19.71 3.13
C ASP A 163 -25.90 19.45 1.63
N ALA A 164 -26.55 18.41 1.07
CA ALA A 164 -26.45 18.04 -0.34
C ALA A 164 -24.98 17.99 -0.83
N VAL A 165 -24.12 17.33 -0.03
CA VAL A 165 -22.68 17.24 -0.31
C VAL A 165 -22.44 16.44 -1.61
N PRO A 166 -21.44 16.80 -2.42
CA PRO A 166 -21.07 16.03 -3.60
C PRO A 166 -20.78 14.57 -3.25
N HIS A 167 -21.38 13.63 -3.98
CA HIS A 167 -21.16 12.21 -3.81
C HIS A 167 -21.38 11.46 -5.11
N SER A 168 -20.75 10.30 -5.25
CA SER A 168 -20.71 9.54 -6.52
C SER A 168 -21.80 8.48 -6.65
N ASN A 169 -22.52 8.17 -5.58
CA ASN A 169 -23.52 7.09 -5.58
C ASN A 169 -24.84 7.54 -6.22
N GLU A 170 -25.06 7.15 -7.47
CA GLU A 170 -26.25 7.49 -8.26
C GLU A 170 -27.58 7.03 -7.62
N LEU A 171 -27.57 6.04 -6.72
CA LEU A 171 -28.79 5.57 -6.05
C LEU A 171 -29.40 6.62 -5.11
N VAL A 172 -28.59 7.58 -4.66
CA VAL A 172 -28.99 8.61 -3.68
C VAL A 172 -28.52 10.00 -4.06
N CYS A 173 -28.04 10.18 -5.30
CA CYS A 173 -27.53 11.46 -5.81
C CYS A 173 -28.36 12.04 -6.95
N THR A 174 -28.72 13.32 -6.84
CA THR A 174 -29.29 14.11 -7.94
C THR A 174 -28.27 15.13 -8.39
N GLY A 175 -27.86 15.09 -9.67
CA GLY A 175 -26.83 16.02 -10.19
C GLY A 175 -25.47 15.89 -9.50
N GLY A 176 -25.10 14.67 -9.07
CA GLY A 176 -23.83 14.39 -8.39
C GLY A 176 -23.77 14.86 -6.92
N ARG A 177 -24.92 15.18 -6.32
CA ARG A 177 -25.05 15.59 -4.90
C ARG A 177 -26.06 14.73 -4.18
N LEU A 178 -25.80 14.43 -2.90
CA LEU A 178 -26.72 13.68 -2.06
C LEU A 178 -28.10 14.35 -2.04
N SER A 179 -29.14 13.54 -2.23
CA SER A 179 -30.53 14.01 -2.35
C SER A 179 -31.40 13.36 -1.27
N MET A 180 -32.03 14.20 -0.44
CA MET A 180 -33.01 13.76 0.55
C MET A 180 -34.22 13.08 -0.11
N GLU A 181 -34.62 13.51 -1.30
CA GLU A 181 -35.74 12.91 -2.03
C GLU A 181 -35.39 11.49 -2.50
N MET A 182 -34.21 11.30 -3.09
CA MET A 182 -33.76 9.97 -3.50
C MET A 182 -33.54 9.07 -2.29
N LEU A 183 -33.00 9.61 -1.20
CA LEU A 183 -32.85 8.89 0.06
C LEU A 183 -34.22 8.41 0.58
N LYS A 184 -35.25 9.26 0.57
CA LYS A 184 -36.60 8.89 1.01
C LYS A 184 -37.16 7.70 0.24
N ASN A 185 -36.93 7.67 -1.08
CA ASN A 185 -37.41 6.59 -1.94
C ASN A 185 -36.59 5.30 -1.75
N ARG A 186 -35.28 5.43 -1.48
CA ARG A 186 -34.35 4.30 -1.33
C ARG A 186 -34.40 3.67 0.06
N ASP A 187 -34.38 4.48 1.10
CA ASP A 187 -34.38 4.09 2.51
C ASP A 187 -35.14 5.14 3.37
N PRO A 188 -36.46 4.94 3.57
CA PRO A 188 -37.28 5.86 4.37
C PRO A 188 -36.83 6.02 5.81
N ALA A 189 -36.26 4.97 6.42
CA ALA A 189 -35.81 5.02 7.81
C ALA A 189 -34.53 5.86 7.95
N PHE A 190 -33.63 5.77 6.97
CA PHE A 190 -32.45 6.62 6.91
C PHE A 190 -32.82 8.08 6.66
N HIS A 191 -33.79 8.33 5.78
CA HIS A 191 -34.36 9.65 5.56
C HIS A 191 -34.98 10.26 6.82
N GLU A 192 -35.78 9.50 7.58
CA GLU A 192 -36.34 9.95 8.87
C GLU A 192 -35.22 10.34 9.84
N ALA A 193 -34.20 9.49 9.99
CA ALA A 193 -33.06 9.78 10.85
C ALA A 193 -32.28 11.02 10.39
N ALA A 194 -32.19 11.26 9.07
CA ALA A 194 -31.49 12.43 8.53
C ALA A 194 -32.30 13.71 8.77
N THR A 195 -33.63 13.61 8.71
CA THR A 195 -34.55 14.74 8.90
C THR A 195 -34.70 15.10 10.37
N GLU A 196 -35.01 14.10 11.20
CA GLU A 196 -35.45 14.30 12.58
C GLU A 196 -34.34 14.03 13.60
N GLY A 197 -33.23 13.44 13.16
CA GLY A 197 -32.10 13.11 14.02
C GLY A 197 -32.21 11.79 14.77
N LEU A 198 -31.22 11.54 15.63
CA LEU A 198 -31.08 10.31 16.41
C LEU A 198 -31.48 10.55 17.86
N SER A 199 -31.80 9.46 18.57
CA SER A 199 -31.88 9.47 20.03
C SER A 199 -30.49 9.29 20.62
N TRP A 200 -30.08 10.22 21.48
CA TRP A 200 -28.77 10.27 22.12
C TRP A 200 -28.92 10.07 23.61
N ASP A 201 -28.08 9.22 24.18
CA ASP A 201 -27.79 9.26 25.61
C ASP A 201 -26.74 10.35 25.86
N VAL A 202 -27.12 11.40 26.56
CA VAL A 202 -26.36 12.63 26.76
C VAL A 202 -25.84 12.68 28.19
N ILE A 203 -24.52 12.58 28.33
CA ILE A 203 -23.79 12.73 29.59
C ILE A 203 -23.67 14.23 29.93
N SER A 204 -23.90 14.57 31.19
CA SER A 204 -23.81 15.96 31.66
C SER A 204 -22.39 16.54 31.55
N ALA A 205 -22.31 17.85 31.26
CA ALA A 205 -21.05 18.59 31.23
C ALA A 205 -20.27 18.51 32.56
N ALA A 206 -20.95 18.35 33.70
CA ALA A 206 -20.29 18.20 35.00
C ALA A 206 -19.40 16.94 35.05
N VAL A 207 -19.85 15.84 34.46
CA VAL A 207 -19.07 14.60 34.37
C VAL A 207 -17.83 14.80 33.50
N ALA A 208 -17.98 15.49 32.37
CA ALA A 208 -16.86 15.80 31.47
C ALA A 208 -15.80 16.69 32.14
N ARG A 209 -16.21 17.68 32.94
CA ARG A 209 -15.30 18.58 33.64
C ARG A 209 -14.58 17.92 34.81
N GLU A 210 -15.28 17.10 35.59
CA GLU A 210 -14.77 16.59 36.86
C GLU A 210 -14.16 15.19 36.77
N VAL A 211 -14.58 14.36 35.81
CA VAL A 211 -14.05 13.00 35.58
C VAL A 211 -13.92 12.70 34.07
N PRO A 212 -13.09 13.44 33.32
CA PRO A 212 -12.98 13.33 31.86
C PRO A 212 -12.55 11.94 31.37
N GLU A 213 -11.85 11.15 32.20
CA GLU A 213 -11.37 9.82 31.86
C GLU A 213 -12.50 8.82 31.56
N ILE A 214 -13.68 9.05 32.13
CA ILE A 214 -14.87 8.24 31.84
C ILE A 214 -15.24 8.33 30.34
N LEU A 215 -15.04 9.50 29.72
CA LEU A 215 -15.36 9.70 28.31
C LEU A 215 -14.45 8.88 27.40
N GLU A 216 -13.16 8.75 27.75
CA GLU A 216 -12.25 7.86 27.03
C GLU A 216 -12.70 6.40 27.13
N LEU A 217 -13.12 5.98 28.32
CA LEU A 217 -13.60 4.62 28.57
C LEU A 217 -14.86 4.31 27.76
N VAL A 218 -15.84 5.21 27.77
CA VAL A 218 -17.07 5.11 26.98
C VAL A 218 -16.73 5.06 25.48
N SER A 219 -15.84 5.94 25.00
CA SER A 219 -15.42 5.94 23.59
C SER A 219 -14.78 4.61 23.18
N ARG A 220 -13.87 4.07 24.00
CA ARG A 220 -13.19 2.79 23.73
C ARG A 220 -14.15 1.61 23.73
N SER A 221 -15.08 1.56 24.68
CA SER A 221 -16.14 0.53 24.70
C SER A 221 -16.98 0.61 23.43
N GLY A 222 -17.42 1.80 23.06
CA GLY A 222 -18.16 2.04 21.81
C GLY A 222 -17.42 1.55 20.57
N ASN A 223 -16.08 1.60 20.54
CA ASN A 223 -15.29 1.10 19.42
C ASN A 223 -15.14 -0.44 19.36
N THR A 224 -15.36 -1.17 20.47
CA THR A 224 -15.25 -2.65 20.48
C THR A 224 -16.35 -3.36 19.70
N SER A 225 -17.48 -2.68 19.49
CA SER A 225 -18.67 -3.20 18.80
C SER A 225 -18.80 -2.71 17.34
N LEU A 226 -17.88 -1.87 16.85
CA LEU A 226 -18.00 -1.22 15.55
C LEU A 226 -17.60 -2.12 14.37
N GLN A 227 -18.39 -2.00 13.29
CA GLN A 227 -18.08 -2.59 11.97
C GLN A 227 -16.83 -1.97 11.32
N ARG A 228 -16.44 -0.74 11.70
CA ARG A 228 -15.23 -0.06 11.23
C ARG A 228 -14.12 -0.15 12.27
N GLY A 229 -12.99 -0.75 11.88
CA GLY A 229 -11.85 -0.97 12.76
C GLY A 229 -11.09 0.31 13.09
N GLU A 230 -10.31 0.26 14.16
CA GLU A 230 -9.44 1.35 14.61
C GLU A 230 -8.28 1.58 13.62
N HIS A 231 -8.00 2.84 13.32
CA HIS A 231 -6.87 3.22 12.49
C HIS A 231 -5.56 3.14 13.28
N GLU A 232 -4.44 2.82 12.62
CA GLU A 232 -3.14 2.68 13.31
C GLU A 232 -2.70 4.00 13.98
N LEU A 233 -2.98 5.17 13.41
CA LEU A 233 -2.67 6.46 14.04
C LEU A 233 -3.50 6.73 15.32
N GLN A 234 -4.73 6.21 15.39
CA GLN A 234 -5.53 6.26 16.62
C GLN A 234 -4.84 5.45 17.73
N VAL A 235 -4.33 4.26 17.39
CA VAL A 235 -3.62 3.41 18.36
C VAL A 235 -2.29 4.05 18.78
N LEU A 236 -1.57 4.75 17.88
CA LEU A 236 -0.39 5.53 18.26
C LEU A 236 -0.71 6.64 19.26
N ARG A 237 -1.85 7.31 19.10
CA ARG A 237 -2.31 8.35 20.03
C ARG A 237 -2.62 7.78 21.41
N ARG A 238 -3.25 6.60 21.47
CA ARG A 238 -3.45 5.86 22.72
C ARG A 238 -2.12 5.49 23.37
N ILE A 239 -1.17 4.95 22.61
CA ILE A 239 0.16 4.60 23.11
C ILE A 239 0.82 5.82 23.75
N HIS A 240 0.82 6.96 23.04
CA HIS A 240 1.40 8.21 23.53
C HIS A 240 0.73 8.70 24.81
N GLY A 241 -0.62 8.77 24.82
CA GLY A 241 -1.38 9.25 25.98
C GLY A 241 -1.16 8.40 27.23
N LEU A 242 -1.18 7.07 27.09
CA LEU A 242 -0.91 6.15 28.20
C LEU A 242 0.53 6.27 28.71
N TYR A 243 1.50 6.42 27.80
CA TYR A 243 2.90 6.63 28.16
C TYR A 243 3.07 7.93 28.98
N CYS A 244 2.53 9.05 28.50
CA CYS A 244 2.61 10.33 29.18
C CYS A 244 1.90 10.31 30.53
N LYS A 245 0.71 9.71 30.63
CA LYS A 245 -0.03 9.57 31.89
C LYS A 245 0.77 8.81 32.93
N MET A 246 1.36 7.68 32.55
CA MET A 246 2.14 6.87 33.48
C MET A 246 3.46 7.56 33.86
N GLN A 247 4.11 8.25 32.93
CA GLN A 247 5.30 9.07 33.23
C GLN A 247 4.97 10.22 34.21
N ALA A 248 3.84 10.90 34.01
CA ALA A 248 3.39 11.98 34.90
C ALA A 248 3.07 11.49 36.32
N SER A 249 2.66 10.23 36.47
CA SER A 249 2.47 9.57 37.77
C SER A 249 3.77 9.13 38.47
N GLY A 250 4.94 9.48 37.92
CA GLY A 250 6.25 9.10 38.46
C GLY A 250 6.65 7.65 38.20
N GLN A 251 5.86 6.91 37.42
CA GLN A 251 6.15 5.53 37.04
C GLN A 251 7.05 5.49 35.78
N THR A 252 7.80 4.39 35.60
CA THR A 252 8.67 4.20 34.42
C THR A 252 7.92 3.39 33.35
N PRO A 253 7.52 4.01 32.21
CA PRO A 253 6.72 3.29 31.25
C PRO A 253 7.49 2.28 30.43
N SER A 254 6.91 1.08 30.33
CA SER A 254 7.41 0.00 29.49
C SER A 254 6.32 -0.54 28.59
N PHE A 255 6.69 -1.16 27.47
CA PHE A 255 5.70 -1.81 26.63
C PHE A 255 4.94 -2.89 27.40
N ALA A 256 5.64 -3.66 28.25
CA ALA A 256 5.02 -4.73 29.04
C ALA A 256 3.92 -4.21 29.99
N SER A 257 4.15 -3.09 30.66
CA SER A 257 3.16 -2.48 31.57
C SER A 257 1.95 -1.89 30.83
N LEU A 258 2.16 -1.32 29.64
CA LEU A 258 1.09 -0.68 28.88
C LEU A 258 0.35 -1.62 27.91
N LYS A 259 0.93 -2.77 27.56
CA LYS A 259 0.44 -3.68 26.50
C LYS A 259 -1.04 -4.04 26.69
N LYS A 260 -1.44 -4.37 27.91
CA LYS A 260 -2.82 -4.80 28.22
C LYS A 260 -3.82 -3.68 27.92
N GLN A 261 -3.52 -2.46 28.37
CA GLN A 261 -4.34 -1.27 28.15
C GLN A 261 -4.40 -0.84 26.69
N ILE A 262 -3.26 -0.87 25.99
CA ILE A 262 -3.19 -0.53 24.56
C ILE A 262 -4.09 -1.47 23.74
N LEU A 263 -4.05 -2.78 24.05
CA LEU A 263 -4.76 -3.84 23.33
C LEU A 263 -6.19 -4.11 23.87
N ALA A 264 -6.68 -3.34 24.84
CA ALA A 264 -7.98 -3.56 25.48
C ALA A 264 -9.15 -3.54 24.48
N SER A 265 -9.08 -2.69 23.46
CA SER A 265 -10.09 -2.62 22.38
C SER A 265 -9.94 -3.72 21.32
N LYS A 266 -8.93 -4.59 21.43
CA LYS A 266 -8.54 -5.61 20.44
C LYS A 266 -8.38 -5.04 19.03
N PRO A 267 -7.48 -4.05 18.82
CA PRO A 267 -7.29 -3.42 17.51
C PRO A 267 -6.83 -4.43 16.45
N LYS A 268 -7.32 -4.29 15.21
CA LYS A 268 -6.92 -5.15 14.08
C LYS A 268 -5.41 -5.14 13.85
N CYS A 269 -4.75 -4.02 14.11
CA CYS A 269 -3.30 -3.85 13.98
C CYS A 269 -2.52 -4.31 15.23
N GLY A 270 -3.09 -5.16 16.10
CA GLY A 270 -2.44 -5.62 17.34
C GLY A 270 -1.04 -6.18 17.15
N VAL A 271 -0.76 -6.82 16.00
CA VAL A 271 0.58 -7.31 15.63
C VAL A 271 1.60 -6.21 15.35
N SER A 272 1.15 -5.02 14.91
CA SER A 272 2.00 -3.86 14.65
C SER A 272 2.34 -3.08 15.92
N VAL A 273 1.54 -3.23 16.99
CA VAL A 273 1.59 -2.41 18.21
C VAL A 273 2.98 -2.34 18.87
N PRO A 274 3.77 -3.43 19.02
CA PRO A 274 5.12 -3.33 19.60
C PRO A 274 6.06 -2.40 18.80
N HIS A 275 5.93 -2.40 17.48
CA HIS A 275 6.71 -1.54 16.59
C HIS A 275 6.19 -0.11 16.59
N MET A 276 4.88 0.07 16.65
CA MET A 276 4.24 1.38 16.81
C MET A 276 4.62 2.02 18.14
N TYR A 277 4.72 1.25 19.22
CA TYR A 277 5.26 1.72 20.50
C TYR A 277 6.68 2.26 20.34
N SER A 278 7.55 1.46 19.73
CA SER A 278 8.94 1.85 19.47
C SER A 278 9.06 3.09 18.58
N TYR A 279 8.18 3.23 17.59
CA TYR A 279 8.09 4.42 16.74
C TYR A 279 7.63 5.64 17.52
N CYS A 280 6.57 5.50 18.32
CA CYS A 280 5.97 6.58 19.09
C CYS A 280 6.99 7.26 20.00
N LEU A 281 7.78 6.47 20.74
CA LEU A 281 8.79 7.00 21.67
C LEU A 281 9.88 7.83 20.98
N LYS A 282 10.15 7.58 19.69
CA LYS A 282 11.23 8.23 18.95
C LYS A 282 10.75 9.39 18.09
N CYS A 283 9.53 9.28 17.55
CA CYS A 283 9.09 10.09 16.41
C CYS A 283 7.79 10.88 16.68
N SER A 284 7.19 10.78 17.87
CA SER A 284 5.95 11.50 18.18
C SER A 284 6.13 13.02 18.31
N GLY A 285 7.33 13.48 18.66
CA GLY A 285 7.60 14.88 18.99
C GLY A 285 7.47 15.21 20.48
N GLY A 286 7.80 14.26 21.37
CA GLY A 286 7.87 14.49 22.82
C GLY A 286 6.52 14.39 23.53
N GLN A 287 6.41 15.01 24.71
CA GLN A 287 5.19 14.98 25.54
C GLN A 287 3.99 15.63 24.85
N GLU A 288 4.22 16.60 23.96
CA GLU A 288 3.15 17.28 23.23
C GLU A 288 2.73 16.56 21.93
N ALA A 289 3.43 15.49 21.54
CA ALA A 289 3.17 14.73 20.32
C ALA A 289 3.08 15.60 19.05
N VAL A 290 3.89 16.66 18.95
CA VAL A 290 3.71 17.69 17.90
C VAL A 290 3.75 17.12 16.48
N HIS A 291 4.65 16.16 16.21
CA HIS A 291 4.76 15.54 14.89
C HIS A 291 3.66 14.50 14.64
N LEU A 292 3.29 13.73 15.66
CA LEU A 292 2.20 12.76 15.54
C LEU A 292 0.86 13.46 15.27
N LYS A 293 0.53 14.53 16.01
CA LYS A 293 -0.69 15.32 15.81
C LYS A 293 -0.77 15.92 14.40
N GLU A 294 0.35 16.44 13.89
CA GLU A 294 0.43 16.99 12.53
C GLU A 294 0.24 15.90 11.46
N THR A 295 0.92 14.76 11.60
CA THR A 295 0.77 13.61 10.70
C THR A 295 -0.65 13.06 10.72
N GLU A 296 -1.25 12.96 11.90
CA GLU A 296 -2.62 12.51 12.09
C GLU A 296 -3.63 13.41 11.38
N LEU A 297 -3.52 14.74 11.56
CA LEU A 297 -4.38 15.73 10.90
C LEU A 297 -4.37 15.54 9.37
N PHE A 298 -3.18 15.43 8.78
CA PHE A 298 -3.04 15.24 7.34
C PHE A 298 -3.56 13.88 6.87
N VAL A 299 -3.15 12.78 7.51
CA VAL A 299 -3.52 11.43 7.08
C VAL A 299 -5.02 11.21 7.21
N ARG A 300 -5.65 11.67 8.31
CA ARG A 300 -7.11 11.58 8.50
C ARG A 300 -7.89 12.30 7.39
N ALA A 301 -7.38 13.42 6.88
CA ALA A 301 -8.04 14.16 5.81
C ALA A 301 -7.87 13.52 4.42
N CYS A 302 -6.91 12.62 4.24
CA CYS A 302 -6.50 12.12 2.91
C CYS A 302 -6.60 10.60 2.74
N CYS A 303 -6.82 9.83 3.82
CA CYS A 303 -6.74 8.36 3.79
C CYS A 303 -7.85 7.73 4.64
N PRO A 304 -8.57 6.69 4.16
CA PRO A 304 -9.59 5.98 4.94
C PRO A 304 -8.97 5.16 6.09
N SER A 305 -9.74 4.92 7.16
CA SER A 305 -9.23 4.19 8.33
C SER A 305 -9.00 2.69 8.08
N SER A 306 -9.46 2.18 6.95
CA SER A 306 -9.22 0.80 6.52
C SER A 306 -7.76 0.53 6.11
N ARG A 307 -7.00 1.60 5.81
CA ARG A 307 -5.60 1.48 5.42
C ARG A 307 -4.73 1.15 6.63
N GLN A 308 -3.82 0.19 6.46
CA GLN A 308 -2.81 -0.18 7.44
C GLN A 308 -1.44 -0.31 6.76
N LEU A 309 -0.39 0.08 7.46
CA LEU A 309 1.00 -0.08 7.02
C LEU A 309 1.54 -1.47 7.34
N GLY A 310 1.06 -2.08 8.42
CA GLY A 310 1.46 -3.43 8.84
C GLY A 310 2.79 -3.48 9.61
N PRO A 311 3.10 -4.65 10.21
CA PRO A 311 4.16 -4.77 11.21
C PRO A 311 5.55 -4.53 10.64
N ASP A 312 5.86 -5.05 9.46
CA ASP A 312 7.21 -4.94 8.85
C ASP A 312 7.59 -3.48 8.55
N LEU A 313 6.63 -2.68 8.10
CA LEU A 313 6.89 -1.28 7.78
C LEU A 313 7.02 -0.45 9.05
N TRP A 314 6.15 -0.65 10.05
CA TRP A 314 6.29 -0.02 11.37
C TRP A 314 7.61 -0.40 12.04
N GLN A 315 8.03 -1.67 11.93
CA GLN A 315 9.31 -2.12 12.45
C GLN A 315 10.44 -1.33 11.80
N ALA A 316 10.49 -1.27 10.46
CA ALA A 316 11.53 -0.55 9.76
C ALA A 316 11.53 0.96 10.03
N LEU A 317 10.37 1.58 10.21
CA LEU A 317 10.24 2.99 10.60
C LEU A 317 10.73 3.27 12.03
N SER A 318 10.68 2.27 12.91
CA SER A 318 11.08 2.39 14.33
C SER A 318 12.56 2.06 14.61
N MET A 319 13.24 1.42 13.66
CA MET A 319 14.64 0.98 13.80
C MET A 319 15.58 2.16 14.07
N GLU A 320 16.68 1.91 14.77
CA GLU A 320 17.76 2.89 14.88
C GLU A 320 18.51 3.02 13.56
N ILE A 321 18.97 4.23 13.27
CA ILE A 321 19.83 4.46 12.12
C ILE A 321 21.25 4.05 12.52
N LYS A 322 21.77 3.02 11.87
CA LYS A 322 23.10 2.49 12.15
C LYS A 322 24.15 3.60 12.07
N GLY A 323 24.90 3.81 13.15
CA GLY A 323 25.91 4.87 13.25
C GLY A 323 25.39 6.23 13.72
N HIS A 324 24.06 6.38 13.87
CA HIS A 324 23.39 7.65 14.18
C HIS A 324 22.24 7.46 15.18
N GLY A 325 22.43 6.61 16.20
CA GLY A 325 21.36 6.22 17.14
C GLY A 325 20.79 7.36 17.99
N SER A 326 21.51 8.46 18.15
CA SER A 326 21.04 9.67 18.85
C SER A 326 20.18 10.60 17.98
N GLU A 327 20.12 10.35 16.67
CA GLU A 327 19.49 11.25 15.69
C GLU A 327 18.15 10.66 15.25
N ALA A 328 17.06 11.19 15.83
CA ALA A 328 15.72 10.64 15.62
C ALA A 328 15.16 10.90 14.21
N VAL A 329 15.60 11.98 13.54
CA VAL A 329 15.10 12.47 12.24
C VAL A 329 13.58 12.39 12.13
N ALA A 330 12.92 12.98 13.13
CA ALA A 330 11.51 12.76 13.40
C ALA A 330 10.61 13.32 12.29
N CYS A 331 10.92 14.50 11.74
CA CYS A 331 10.14 15.09 10.65
C CYS A 331 10.22 14.21 9.40
N PHE A 332 11.42 13.74 9.05
CA PHE A 332 11.63 12.89 7.88
C PHE A 332 10.88 11.55 8.02
N ARG A 333 10.93 10.92 9.20
CA ARG A 333 10.17 9.69 9.46
C ARG A 333 8.67 9.90 9.42
N ASN A 334 8.17 11.03 9.91
CA ASN A 334 6.76 11.40 9.77
C ASN A 334 6.39 11.66 8.31
N GLY A 335 7.28 12.29 7.52
CA GLY A 335 7.13 12.44 6.06
C GLY A 335 7.04 11.10 5.31
N LEU A 336 7.77 10.07 5.76
CA LEU A 336 7.63 8.71 5.25
C LEU A 336 6.30 8.07 5.64
N VAL A 337 5.82 8.28 6.88
CA VAL A 337 4.50 7.80 7.30
C VAL A 337 3.41 8.44 6.42
N LYS A 338 3.44 9.77 6.22
CA LYS A 338 2.55 10.49 5.30
C LYS A 338 2.59 9.91 3.89
N SER A 339 3.80 9.69 3.35
CA SER A 339 4.01 9.08 2.03
C SER A 339 3.45 7.64 1.96
N ALA A 340 3.66 6.83 2.98
CA ALA A 340 3.22 5.45 3.03
C ALA A 340 1.68 5.31 3.04
N TYR A 341 0.99 6.20 3.74
CA TYR A 341 -0.48 6.26 3.75
C TYR A 341 -1.06 6.82 2.45
N VAL A 342 -0.58 7.99 2.00
CA VAL A 342 -1.24 8.74 0.92
C VAL A 342 -0.70 8.34 -0.46
N ARG A 343 0.62 8.27 -0.64
CA ARG A 343 1.24 7.95 -1.93
C ARG A 343 1.43 6.46 -2.15
N GLN A 344 1.43 5.67 -1.07
CA GLN A 344 1.61 4.21 -1.10
C GLN A 344 2.90 3.77 -1.83
N ASN A 345 3.93 4.62 -1.79
CA ASN A 345 5.16 4.47 -2.55
C ASN A 345 6.39 4.17 -1.66
N VAL A 346 6.16 3.88 -0.37
CA VAL A 346 7.21 3.57 0.61
C VAL A 346 7.24 2.07 0.87
N SER A 347 8.42 1.47 0.75
CA SER A 347 8.67 0.06 1.11
C SER A 347 9.57 -0.06 2.34
N VAL A 348 9.61 -1.25 2.94
CA VAL A 348 10.57 -1.61 4.00
C VAL A 348 12.03 -1.40 3.53
N GLY A 349 12.29 -1.61 2.23
CA GLY A 349 13.59 -1.36 1.63
C GLY A 349 13.98 0.12 1.67
N ASP A 350 13.02 1.03 1.49
CA ASP A 350 13.27 2.47 1.53
C ASP A 350 13.57 2.95 2.94
N CYS A 351 12.89 2.41 3.95
CA CYS A 351 13.23 2.66 5.36
C CYS A 351 14.66 2.22 5.71
N ARG A 352 15.17 1.15 5.08
CA ARG A 352 16.56 0.69 5.27
C ARG A 352 17.60 1.60 4.59
N LYS A 353 17.20 2.38 3.59
CA LYS A 353 18.09 3.33 2.89
C LYS A 353 18.42 4.58 3.72
N LEU A 354 17.75 4.81 4.86
CA LEU A 354 17.99 5.98 5.71
C LEU A 354 19.46 6.07 6.15
N ALA A 355 20.06 4.95 6.56
CA ALA A 355 21.46 4.92 6.98
C ALA A 355 22.42 5.23 5.81
N ALA A 356 22.14 4.69 4.61
CA ALA A 356 22.97 4.93 3.43
C ALA A 356 22.89 6.38 2.92
N ASN A 357 21.77 7.07 3.18
CA ASN A 357 21.53 8.44 2.74
C ASN A 357 21.52 9.43 3.92
N PHE A 358 22.12 9.07 5.06
CA PHE A 358 21.90 9.79 6.33
C PHE A 358 22.21 11.28 6.24
N THR A 359 23.28 11.68 5.57
CA THR A 359 23.64 13.10 5.40
C THR A 359 22.50 13.90 4.77
N LYS A 360 21.88 13.39 3.70
CA LYS A 360 20.75 14.03 3.02
C LYS A 360 19.45 13.92 3.81
N VAL A 361 19.26 12.80 4.52
CA VAL A 361 18.11 12.62 5.43
C VAL A 361 18.15 13.66 6.54
N LYS A 362 19.32 13.87 7.15
CA LYS A 362 19.53 14.86 8.21
C LYS A 362 19.34 16.29 7.68
N GLU A 363 19.91 16.61 6.52
CA GLU A 363 19.70 17.92 5.86
C GLU A 363 18.21 18.19 5.60
N ALA A 364 17.47 17.20 5.07
CA ALA A 364 16.04 17.34 4.86
C ALA A 364 15.26 17.54 6.16
N ASP A 365 15.58 16.77 7.22
CA ASP A 365 14.96 16.89 8.54
C ASP A 365 15.20 18.27 9.18
N GLU A 366 16.41 18.80 9.06
CA GLU A 366 16.79 20.13 9.55
C GLU A 366 16.01 21.24 8.81
N ILE A 367 15.85 21.13 7.49
CA ILE A 367 15.03 22.08 6.72
C ILE A 367 13.55 21.96 7.14
N MET A 368 13.02 20.75 7.29
CA MET A 368 11.65 20.51 7.75
C MET A 368 11.40 21.13 9.14
N LEU A 369 12.37 21.07 10.05
CA LEU A 369 12.31 21.70 11.37
C LEU A 369 12.39 23.23 11.25
N ALA A 370 13.29 23.76 10.42
CA ALA A 370 13.44 25.19 10.20
C ALA A 370 12.17 25.84 9.62
N VAL A 371 11.47 25.14 8.73
CA VAL A 371 10.17 25.58 8.19
C VAL A 371 9.12 25.65 9.31
N ARG A 372 9.01 24.63 10.16
CA ARG A 372 8.06 24.62 11.28
C ARG A 372 8.36 25.69 12.32
N ALA A 373 9.63 25.92 12.62
CA ALA A 373 10.07 27.00 13.50
C ALA A 373 9.66 28.36 12.93
N MET A 374 9.86 28.58 11.62
CA MET A 374 9.43 29.80 10.93
C MET A 374 7.92 29.99 10.97
N LEU A 375 7.12 28.95 10.69
CA LEU A 375 5.66 29.05 10.79
C LEU A 375 5.21 29.41 12.21
N THR A 376 5.83 28.82 13.22
CA THR A 376 5.51 29.10 14.63
C THR A 376 5.87 30.52 15.03
N GLU A 377 7.02 31.03 14.56
CA GLU A 377 7.46 32.41 14.79
C GLU A 377 6.51 33.44 14.14
N GLN A 378 6.05 33.17 12.90
CA GLN A 378 5.25 34.12 12.13
C GLN A 378 3.74 34.04 12.39
N LEU A 379 3.25 32.86 12.76
CA LEU A 379 1.81 32.57 12.88
C LEU A 379 1.38 32.21 14.31
N GLY A 380 2.32 31.92 15.21
CA GLY A 380 2.01 31.35 16.52
C GLY A 380 1.57 29.89 16.40
N GLU A 381 0.47 29.52 17.06
CA GLU A 381 -0.15 28.22 16.81
C GLU A 381 -0.84 28.20 15.44
N TRP A 382 -0.39 27.32 14.55
CA TRP A 382 -0.98 27.12 13.24
C TRP A 382 -1.58 25.70 13.14
N LYS A 383 -2.87 25.65 12.78
CA LYS A 383 -3.62 24.40 12.58
C LYS A 383 -4.49 24.42 11.32
N ASP A 384 -4.27 25.42 10.45
CA ASP A 384 -5.01 25.56 9.20
C ASP A 384 -4.83 24.32 8.31
N ALA A 385 -5.94 23.82 7.78
CA ALA A 385 -5.95 22.57 7.03
C ALA A 385 -5.21 22.68 5.69
N GLY A 386 -5.31 23.83 5.02
CA GLY A 386 -4.59 24.12 3.79
C GLY A 386 -3.08 24.13 4.03
N LEU A 387 -2.66 24.81 5.09
CA LEU A 387 -1.25 24.90 5.49
C LEU A 387 -0.68 23.54 5.90
N VAL A 388 -1.41 22.76 6.71
CA VAL A 388 -1.00 21.39 7.10
C VAL A 388 -0.84 20.50 5.86
N LYS A 389 -1.75 20.61 4.88
CA LYS A 389 -1.67 19.86 3.62
C LYS A 389 -0.47 20.28 2.78
N ALA A 390 -0.20 21.58 2.67
CA ALA A 390 0.97 22.10 1.96
C ALA A 390 2.27 21.61 2.62
N LEU A 391 2.36 21.67 3.95
CA LEU A 391 3.52 21.23 4.70
C LEU A 391 3.77 19.72 4.58
N ALA A 392 2.70 18.91 4.66
CA ALA A 392 2.79 17.47 4.41
C ALA A 392 3.26 17.15 2.98
N THR A 393 2.83 17.93 1.98
CA THR A 393 3.27 17.78 0.60
C THR A 393 4.76 18.08 0.45
N MET A 394 5.25 19.13 1.13
CA MET A 394 6.66 19.46 1.23
C MET A 394 7.46 18.29 1.84
N ASP A 395 7.03 17.76 3.00
CA ASP A 395 7.71 16.66 3.67
C ASP A 395 7.81 15.41 2.77
N MET A 396 6.70 15.02 2.13
CA MET A 396 6.66 13.86 1.25
C MET A 396 7.52 14.05 -0.01
N CYS A 397 7.59 15.28 -0.55
CA CYS A 397 8.44 15.63 -1.69
C CYS A 397 9.92 15.48 -1.32
N MET A 398 10.35 16.04 -0.20
CA MET A 398 11.72 15.89 0.30
C MET A 398 12.08 14.43 0.57
N CYS A 399 11.18 13.64 1.16
CA CYS A 399 11.38 12.20 1.34
C CYS A 399 11.58 11.48 0.00
N SER A 400 10.79 11.87 -1.01
CA SER A 400 10.85 11.29 -2.35
C SER A 400 12.17 11.62 -3.05
N MET A 401 12.65 12.86 -2.94
CA MET A 401 13.95 13.28 -3.47
C MET A 401 15.12 12.54 -2.81
N VAL A 402 15.12 12.43 -1.48
CA VAL A 402 16.23 11.83 -0.73
C VAL A 402 16.30 10.32 -0.95
N LEU A 403 15.17 9.62 -1.06
CA LEU A 403 15.14 8.15 -1.18
C LEU A 403 14.88 7.63 -2.60
N GLY A 404 14.61 8.52 -3.56
CA GLY A 404 14.25 8.17 -4.93
C GLY A 404 12.89 7.47 -5.02
N LEU A 405 11.90 7.94 -4.26
CA LEU A 405 10.54 7.39 -4.30
C LEU A 405 9.84 7.86 -5.57
N LYS A 406 9.05 6.99 -6.21
CA LYS A 406 8.33 7.34 -7.44
C LYS A 406 7.32 8.47 -7.17
N GLN A 407 7.41 9.56 -7.92
CA GLN A 407 6.46 10.66 -7.95
C GLN A 407 5.72 10.65 -9.30
N LYS A 408 4.39 10.76 -9.28
CA LYS A 408 3.57 10.82 -10.49
C LYS A 408 2.88 12.17 -10.54
N GLY A 409 3.23 12.99 -11.54
CA GLY A 409 2.58 14.29 -11.76
C GLY A 409 2.96 15.39 -10.77
N GLU A 410 4.09 15.28 -10.08
CA GLU A 410 4.63 16.32 -9.20
C GLU A 410 5.81 17.03 -9.87
N LYS A 411 6.13 18.25 -9.42
CA LYS A 411 7.30 19.01 -9.88
C LYS A 411 8.58 18.31 -9.42
N ASP A 412 9.51 18.11 -10.36
CA ASP A 412 10.86 17.65 -10.05
C ASP A 412 11.71 18.85 -9.60
N TYR A 413 12.25 18.76 -8.39
CA TYR A 413 13.11 19.79 -7.81
C TYR A 413 14.58 19.38 -7.87
N ARG A 414 15.49 20.34 -8.08
CA ARG A 414 16.94 20.05 -8.08
C ARG A 414 17.50 20.02 -6.66
N THR A 415 16.96 20.81 -5.75
CA THR A 415 17.45 20.95 -4.37
C THR A 415 16.35 20.86 -3.33
N LEU A 416 16.68 20.45 -2.10
CA LEU A 416 15.73 20.40 -0.98
C LEU A 416 15.26 21.80 -0.58
N GLN A 417 16.16 22.78 -0.69
CA GLN A 417 15.92 24.18 -0.41
C GLN A 417 14.90 24.79 -1.38
N ALA A 418 14.90 24.37 -2.66
CA ALA A 418 13.89 24.79 -3.62
C ALA A 418 12.47 24.31 -3.25
N VAL A 419 12.35 23.11 -2.67
CA VAL A 419 11.07 22.60 -2.14
C VAL A 419 10.58 23.47 -0.98
N ALA A 420 11.48 23.84 -0.06
CA ALA A 420 11.15 24.71 1.07
C ALA A 420 10.79 26.14 0.62
N HIS A 421 11.47 26.65 -0.42
CA HIS A 421 11.13 27.93 -1.03
C HIS A 421 9.71 27.93 -1.61
N ASP A 422 9.37 26.94 -2.44
CA ASP A 422 8.02 26.83 -3.02
C ASP A 422 6.95 26.66 -1.93
N PHE A 423 7.25 25.90 -0.87
CA PHE A 423 6.37 25.84 0.29
C PHE A 423 6.12 27.23 0.90
N CYS A 424 7.17 28.06 1.07
CA CYS A 424 6.98 29.41 1.61
C CYS A 424 6.07 30.27 0.74
N LEU A 425 6.15 30.16 -0.59
CA LEU A 425 5.24 30.88 -1.50
C LEU A 425 3.79 30.44 -1.32
N VAL A 426 3.55 29.12 -1.28
CA VAL A 426 2.22 28.56 -1.05
C VAL A 426 1.68 28.96 0.34
N ALA A 427 2.52 28.93 1.36
CA ALA A 427 2.14 29.32 2.71
C ALA A 427 1.83 30.83 2.82
N GLN A 428 2.55 31.70 2.12
CA GLN A 428 2.22 33.13 2.03
C GLN A 428 0.85 33.36 1.39
N GLU A 429 0.55 32.66 0.31
CA GLU A 429 -0.75 32.73 -0.38
C GLU A 429 -1.89 32.25 0.53
N LEU A 430 -1.73 31.09 1.17
CA LEU A 430 -2.75 30.51 2.04
C LEU A 430 -3.01 31.35 3.29
N THR A 431 -1.98 31.99 3.84
CA THR A 431 -2.10 32.75 5.10
C THR A 431 -2.35 34.23 4.89
N GLY A 432 -2.16 34.75 3.68
CA GLY A 432 -2.18 36.18 3.39
C GLY A 432 -1.09 36.98 4.14
N ARG A 433 -0.08 36.31 4.70
CA ARG A 433 1.01 36.93 5.46
C ARG A 433 2.33 36.81 4.72
N SER A 434 3.19 37.82 4.87
CA SER A 434 4.56 37.75 4.37
C SER A 434 5.40 36.83 5.27
N LEU A 435 6.02 35.81 4.67
CA LEU A 435 6.92 34.88 5.35
C LEU A 435 8.36 35.14 4.91
N PRO A 436 9.36 35.05 5.80
CA PRO A 436 10.75 35.25 5.43
C PRO A 436 11.21 34.17 4.44
N LEU A 437 11.60 34.59 3.23
CA LEU A 437 12.09 33.69 2.18
C LEU A 437 13.56 33.30 2.43
N LYS A 438 13.82 32.58 3.53
CA LYS A 438 15.16 32.07 3.89
C LYS A 438 15.83 31.30 2.74
N TRP A 439 15.02 30.69 1.87
CA TRP A 439 15.46 29.90 0.72
C TRP A 439 15.26 30.60 -0.64
N GLN A 440 15.08 31.94 -0.68
CA GLN A 440 14.85 32.69 -1.92
C GLN A 440 15.94 32.46 -2.98
N GLY A 441 17.19 32.30 -2.56
CA GLY A 441 18.32 32.01 -3.46
C GLY A 441 18.22 30.66 -4.17
N PHE A 442 17.28 29.79 -3.78
CA PHE A 442 17.03 28.49 -4.38
C PHE A 442 15.73 28.46 -5.20
N ALA A 443 15.17 29.64 -5.54
CA ALA A 443 14.00 29.74 -6.39
C ALA A 443 14.26 29.05 -7.74
N GLU A 444 13.53 27.97 -8.01
CA GLU A 444 13.54 27.30 -9.30
C GLU A 444 12.36 27.84 -10.13
N ALA A 445 12.64 28.31 -11.35
CA ALA A 445 11.61 28.75 -12.28
C ALA A 445 10.55 27.66 -12.38
N THR A 446 9.28 28.04 -12.20
CA THR A 446 8.14 27.17 -12.47
C THR A 446 8.27 26.74 -13.92
N ALA A 447 8.77 25.53 -14.18
CA ALA A 447 8.56 24.89 -15.45
C ALA A 447 7.05 24.88 -15.63
N ALA A 448 6.57 25.55 -16.70
CA ALA A 448 5.19 25.43 -17.11
C ALA A 448 4.85 23.93 -17.07
N PRO A 449 3.73 23.52 -16.45
CA PRO A 449 3.37 22.12 -16.39
C PRO A 449 3.48 21.56 -17.80
N ALA A 450 4.31 20.52 -17.97
CA ALA A 450 4.48 19.87 -19.25
C ALA A 450 3.08 19.59 -19.78
N ALA A 451 2.73 20.26 -20.88
CA ALA A 451 1.36 20.30 -21.37
C ALA A 451 0.80 18.88 -21.39
N ALA A 452 -0.16 18.61 -20.50
CA ALA A 452 -1.02 17.48 -20.68
C ALA A 452 -1.57 17.63 -22.09
N LYS A 453 -1.37 16.62 -22.95
CA LYS A 453 -2.00 16.58 -24.27
C LYS A 453 -3.50 16.79 -24.05
N ALA A 454 -3.97 18.00 -24.29
CA ALA A 454 -5.37 18.34 -24.16
C ALA A 454 -6.13 17.51 -25.18
N SER A 455 -6.89 16.53 -24.69
CA SER A 455 -7.97 15.95 -25.45
C SER A 455 -9.00 17.05 -25.69
N SER A 456 -9.31 17.35 -26.94
CA SER A 456 -10.38 18.28 -27.32
C SER A 456 -11.70 17.84 -26.67
N SER A 457 -12.12 18.47 -25.57
CA SER A 457 -13.41 18.22 -24.95
C SER A 457 -14.48 19.06 -25.64
N SER A 458 -15.47 18.42 -26.25
CA SER A 458 -16.65 19.04 -26.87
C SER A 458 -17.71 19.44 -25.85
N ALA A 459 -17.32 19.91 -24.65
CA ALA A 459 -18.29 20.29 -23.62
C ALA A 459 -18.99 21.61 -24.00
N PRO A 460 -20.33 21.71 -23.86
CA PRO A 460 -21.06 22.94 -24.12
C PRO A 460 -20.63 24.03 -23.11
N VAL A 461 -20.29 25.21 -23.62
CA VAL A 461 -19.93 26.40 -22.83
C VAL A 461 -21.11 27.36 -22.90
N LEU A 462 -21.51 27.94 -21.78
CA LEU A 462 -22.57 28.95 -21.72
C LEU A 462 -22.09 30.23 -22.43
N LEU A 463 -22.81 30.70 -23.45
CA LEU A 463 -22.46 31.92 -24.19
C LEU A 463 -22.92 33.15 -23.39
N GLU A 464 -21.98 33.99 -22.93
CA GLU A 464 -22.29 35.32 -22.44
C GLU A 464 -22.54 36.27 -23.61
N LEU A 465 -23.78 36.76 -23.74
CA LEU A 465 -24.16 37.76 -24.73
C LEU A 465 -24.19 39.16 -24.08
N ASP A 466 -23.88 40.19 -24.85
CA ASP A 466 -24.11 41.58 -24.46
C ASP A 466 -25.58 41.98 -24.62
N GLU A 467 -25.90 43.22 -24.23
CA GLU A 467 -27.25 43.81 -24.30
C GLU A 467 -27.83 43.91 -25.71
N HIS A 468 -27.02 43.65 -26.74
CA HIS A 468 -27.40 43.62 -28.15
C HIS A 468 -27.44 42.21 -28.75
N GLY A 469 -27.19 41.17 -27.93
CA GLY A 469 -27.23 39.77 -28.33
C GLY A 469 -25.95 39.27 -29.02
N ALA A 470 -24.85 40.02 -28.98
CA ALA A 470 -23.55 39.60 -29.50
C ALA A 470 -22.67 38.96 -28.42
N ILE A 471 -21.72 38.09 -28.82
CA ILE A 471 -20.84 37.40 -27.88
C ILE A 471 -19.95 38.43 -27.16
N LYS A 472 -20.07 38.49 -25.82
CA LYS A 472 -19.40 39.48 -24.97
C LYS A 472 -17.86 39.35 -24.94
N ASN A 473 -17.34 38.13 -25.05
CA ASN A 473 -15.90 37.87 -25.12
C ASN A 473 -15.56 36.81 -26.20
N PRO A 474 -15.47 37.20 -27.48
CA PRO A 474 -15.23 36.27 -28.58
C PRO A 474 -13.83 35.64 -28.55
N VAL A 475 -12.82 36.37 -28.06
CA VAL A 475 -11.43 35.88 -27.94
C VAL A 475 -11.33 34.80 -26.86
N GLY A 476 -11.86 35.07 -25.66
CA GLY A 476 -11.86 34.10 -24.56
C GLY A 476 -12.66 32.84 -24.88
N LEU A 477 -13.76 32.95 -25.64
CA LEU A 477 -14.53 31.80 -26.10
C LEU A 477 -13.71 30.89 -27.05
N LEU A 478 -13.01 31.49 -28.03
CA LEU A 478 -12.15 30.74 -28.94
C LEU A 478 -10.96 30.10 -28.23
N GLU A 479 -10.31 30.82 -27.31
CA GLU A 479 -9.24 30.29 -26.46
C GLU A 479 -9.70 29.09 -25.63
N SER A 480 -10.89 29.17 -25.01
CA SER A 480 -11.46 28.05 -24.24
C SER A 480 -11.71 26.78 -25.08
N ARG A 481 -11.84 26.94 -26.40
CA ARG A 481 -12.01 25.86 -27.38
C ARG A 481 -10.73 25.47 -28.11
N GLY A 482 -9.58 26.04 -27.71
CA GLY A 482 -8.26 25.70 -28.23
C GLY A 482 -7.81 26.55 -29.44
N TYR A 483 -8.56 27.58 -29.82
CA TYR A 483 -8.28 28.47 -30.96
C TYR A 483 -7.71 29.81 -30.49
N ALA A 484 -6.61 29.78 -29.73
CA ALA A 484 -5.97 31.00 -29.25
C ALA A 484 -5.36 31.82 -30.40
N LEU A 485 -5.20 33.13 -30.21
CA LEU A 485 -4.45 33.98 -31.14
C LEU A 485 -3.04 33.40 -31.34
N GLY A 486 -2.60 33.34 -32.60
CA GLY A 486 -1.34 32.72 -32.98
C GLY A 486 -1.39 31.20 -33.17
N SER A 487 -2.54 30.54 -32.98
CA SER A 487 -2.69 29.10 -33.25
C SER A 487 -2.63 28.81 -34.74
N ASN A 488 -1.91 27.75 -35.13
CA ASN A 488 -1.96 27.22 -36.50
C ASN A 488 -3.25 26.41 -36.67
N VAL A 489 -4.03 26.75 -37.69
CA VAL A 489 -5.33 26.15 -37.99
C VAL A 489 -5.34 25.62 -39.42
N ARG A 490 -6.06 24.53 -39.61
CA ARG A 490 -6.27 23.88 -40.89
C ARG A 490 -7.75 23.76 -41.17
N ARG A 491 -8.21 24.30 -42.29
CA ARG A 491 -9.57 24.14 -42.77
C ARG A 491 -9.81 22.69 -43.18
N ARG A 492 -10.90 22.10 -42.72
CA ARG A 492 -11.18 20.66 -42.92
C ARG A 492 -11.56 20.33 -44.36
N ALA A 493 -12.27 21.25 -45.03
CA ALA A 493 -12.82 21.06 -46.37
C ALA A 493 -11.71 20.89 -47.44
N ASP A 494 -10.73 21.78 -47.44
CA ASP A 494 -9.71 21.90 -48.48
C ASP A 494 -8.26 21.71 -47.95
N LYS A 495 -8.11 21.49 -46.65
CA LYS A 495 -6.81 21.38 -45.94
C LYS A 495 -5.97 22.65 -45.97
N THR A 496 -6.55 23.80 -46.31
CA THR A 496 -5.87 25.10 -46.29
C THR A 496 -5.38 25.39 -44.88
N THR A 497 -4.11 25.80 -44.74
CA THR A 497 -3.47 26.10 -43.46
C THR A 497 -3.21 27.59 -43.32
N GLY A 498 -3.24 28.04 -42.07
CA GLY A 498 -2.92 29.41 -41.71
C GLY A 498 -2.84 29.59 -40.20
N LYS A 499 -2.63 30.83 -39.77
CA LYS A 499 -2.45 31.22 -38.38
C LYS A 499 -3.50 32.25 -37.98
N ILE A 500 -4.20 32.02 -36.86
CA ILE A 500 -5.15 33.01 -36.33
C ILE A 500 -4.38 34.26 -35.93
N GLN A 501 -4.70 35.40 -36.53
CA GLN A 501 -3.98 36.65 -36.31
C GLN A 501 -4.77 37.59 -35.41
N ASP A 502 -6.08 37.70 -35.61
CA ASP A 502 -6.92 38.68 -34.94
C ASP A 502 -8.39 38.24 -34.88
N VAL A 503 -9.16 38.79 -33.93
CA VAL A 503 -10.61 38.55 -33.81
C VAL A 503 -11.29 39.89 -33.54
N LYS A 504 -12.05 40.39 -34.51
CA LYS A 504 -12.73 41.69 -34.44
C LYS A 504 -14.10 41.61 -35.08
N GLY A 505 -15.10 42.22 -34.43
CA GLY A 505 -16.46 42.33 -34.96
C GLY A 505 -17.14 40.98 -35.28
N GLY A 506 -16.88 39.93 -34.48
CA GLY A 506 -17.43 38.58 -34.71
C GLY A 506 -16.75 37.77 -35.83
N LEU A 507 -15.69 38.31 -36.43
CA LEU A 507 -14.90 37.65 -37.47
C LEU A 507 -13.51 37.26 -36.93
N VAL A 508 -13.03 36.09 -37.34
CA VAL A 508 -11.70 35.55 -37.09
C VAL A 508 -10.85 35.74 -38.34
N TYR A 509 -9.73 36.45 -38.20
CA TYR A 509 -8.80 36.74 -39.27
C TYR A 509 -7.67 35.71 -39.23
N ILE A 510 -7.56 34.91 -40.29
CA ILE A 510 -6.57 33.82 -40.41
C ILE A 510 -5.60 34.20 -41.52
N GLN A 511 -4.34 34.39 -41.17
CA GLN A 511 -3.25 34.57 -42.12
C GLN A 511 -2.92 33.21 -42.74
N LEU A 512 -3.31 32.99 -43.99
CA LEU A 512 -3.01 31.76 -44.71
C LEU A 512 -1.52 31.66 -45.01
N ASP A 513 -1.03 30.43 -45.13
CA ASP A 513 0.37 30.16 -45.49
C ASP A 513 0.69 30.64 -46.92
N SER A 514 -0.33 30.90 -47.76
CA SER A 514 -0.20 31.55 -49.08
C SER A 514 0.15 33.04 -49.00
N GLY A 515 0.05 33.66 -47.82
CA GLY A 515 0.22 35.11 -47.63
C GLY A 515 -1.11 35.89 -47.64
N ASP A 516 -2.23 35.27 -48.00
CA ASP A 516 -3.56 35.91 -47.98
C ASP A 516 -4.19 35.90 -46.58
N VAL A 517 -5.09 36.85 -46.30
CA VAL A 517 -5.85 36.88 -45.04
C VAL A 517 -7.29 36.43 -45.27
N ALA A 518 -7.65 35.26 -44.74
CA ALA A 518 -9.02 34.77 -44.72
C ALA A 518 -9.82 35.41 -43.58
N LYS A 519 -11.05 35.82 -43.86
CA LYS A 519 -11.99 36.39 -42.88
C LYS A 519 -13.14 35.43 -42.68
N GLU A 520 -13.21 34.79 -41.51
CA GLU A 520 -14.20 33.76 -41.23
C GLU A 520 -15.11 34.16 -40.06
N PRO A 521 -16.44 33.97 -40.16
CA PRO A 521 -17.33 34.07 -39.02
C PRO A 521 -16.89 33.16 -37.87
N ILE A 522 -17.00 33.65 -36.64
CA ILE A 522 -16.65 32.89 -35.44
C ILE A 522 -17.39 31.54 -35.37
N ASP A 523 -18.63 31.49 -35.87
CA ASP A 523 -19.46 30.28 -35.93
C ASP A 523 -18.84 29.17 -36.78
N LYS A 524 -18.11 29.51 -37.85
CA LYS A 524 -17.42 28.52 -38.69
C LYS A 524 -16.22 27.90 -37.96
N ILE A 525 -15.55 28.68 -37.11
CA ILE A 525 -14.45 28.18 -36.29
C ILE A 525 -15.00 27.27 -35.17
N LEU A 526 -16.05 27.72 -34.48
CA LEU A 526 -16.72 26.94 -33.43
C LEU A 526 -17.47 25.71 -33.97
N GLY A 527 -17.91 25.75 -35.22
CA GLY A 527 -18.52 24.65 -35.98
C GLY A 527 -17.54 23.58 -36.45
N ASN A 528 -16.28 23.62 -36.01
CA ASN A 528 -15.20 22.69 -36.38
C ASN A 528 -14.81 22.69 -37.87
N GLU A 529 -15.19 23.69 -38.67
CA GLU A 529 -14.73 23.78 -40.06
C GLU A 529 -13.22 24.02 -40.15
N TRP A 530 -12.64 24.60 -39.11
CA TRP A 530 -11.20 24.76 -38.92
C TRP A 530 -10.74 23.94 -37.72
N ALA A 531 -9.57 23.33 -37.80
CA ALA A 531 -8.98 22.51 -36.74
C ALA A 531 -7.56 22.98 -36.40
N VAL A 532 -7.27 23.16 -35.12
CA VAL A 532 -5.93 23.53 -34.66
C VAL A 532 -4.98 22.36 -34.89
N PHE A 533 -3.79 22.64 -35.42
CA PHE A 533 -2.76 21.63 -35.66
C PHE A 533 -1.38 22.18 -35.30
N THR A 534 -0.42 21.29 -35.06
CA THR A 534 0.99 21.64 -34.89
C THR A 534 1.72 21.35 -36.20
N PRO A 535 2.38 22.32 -36.84
CA PRO A 535 3.21 22.08 -38.02
C PRO A 535 4.30 21.07 -37.70
N LYS A 536 4.65 20.19 -38.66
CA LYS A 536 5.82 19.32 -38.50
C LYS A 536 7.07 20.20 -38.54
N SER A 537 7.93 20.07 -37.54
CA SER A 537 9.25 20.72 -37.52
C SER A 537 10.07 20.26 -38.73
N GLU A 538 10.77 21.20 -39.37
CA GLU A 538 11.68 20.92 -40.48
C GLU A 538 12.82 19.98 -40.04
N ALA A 539 13.38 19.24 -40.99
CA ALA A 539 14.39 18.23 -40.75
C ALA A 539 15.66 18.84 -40.14
N GLU A 540 15.97 18.47 -38.90
CA GLU A 540 17.30 18.69 -38.32
C GLU A 540 18.31 17.82 -39.08
N VAL A 541 19.20 18.47 -39.82
CA VAL A 541 20.38 17.83 -40.38
C VAL A 541 21.49 17.90 -39.35
N LEU A 542 21.90 16.75 -38.82
CA LEU A 542 23.09 16.64 -37.98
C LEU A 542 24.33 16.82 -38.87
N GLU A 543 24.91 18.01 -38.86
CA GLU A 543 25.99 18.39 -39.78
C GLU A 543 27.31 17.64 -39.54
N ASP A 544 27.58 17.22 -38.30
CA ASP A 544 28.76 16.42 -37.94
C ASP A 544 28.34 15.20 -37.12
N LEU A 545 28.35 14.03 -37.74
CA LEU A 545 28.05 12.76 -37.08
C LEU A 545 29.24 12.21 -36.28
N SER A 546 30.45 12.77 -36.45
CA SER A 546 31.66 12.27 -35.78
C SER A 546 31.65 12.49 -34.27
N ILE A 547 30.97 13.54 -33.78
CA ILE A 547 30.78 13.79 -32.34
C ILE A 547 29.86 12.75 -31.69
N TYR A 548 28.96 12.14 -32.47
CA TYR A 548 28.06 11.05 -32.05
C TYR A 548 28.63 9.66 -32.38
N SER A 549 29.93 9.59 -32.70
CA SER A 549 30.58 8.35 -33.04
C SER A 549 30.38 7.28 -31.95
N PRO A 550 30.22 6.00 -32.33
CA PRO A 550 30.36 4.86 -31.43
C PRO A 550 31.58 4.93 -30.49
N SER A 551 32.67 5.61 -30.91
CA SER A 551 33.89 5.79 -30.11
C SER A 551 33.73 6.78 -28.95
N THR A 552 32.79 7.73 -29.01
CA THR A 552 32.54 8.72 -27.95
C THR A 552 31.42 8.28 -27.00
N ASN A 553 30.65 7.26 -27.37
CA ASN A 553 29.54 6.76 -26.55
C ASN A 553 30.04 5.89 -25.38
N VAL A 554 29.88 6.42 -24.16
CA VAL A 554 30.33 5.77 -22.91
C VAL A 554 29.72 4.37 -22.72
N GLU A 555 28.45 4.18 -23.01
CA GLU A 555 27.78 2.87 -22.80
C GLU A 555 28.29 1.82 -23.79
N LEU A 556 28.51 2.20 -25.04
CA LEU A 556 29.07 1.29 -26.04
C LEU A 556 30.53 0.93 -25.72
N GLN A 557 31.36 1.91 -25.34
CA GLN A 557 32.74 1.64 -24.92
C GLN A 557 32.80 0.78 -23.67
N ALA A 558 31.89 0.98 -22.72
CA ALA A 558 31.78 0.12 -21.52
C ALA A 558 31.40 -1.31 -21.91
N PHE A 559 30.46 -1.49 -22.84
CA PHE A 559 30.10 -2.80 -23.38
C PHE A 559 31.29 -3.49 -24.07
N MET A 560 32.04 -2.77 -24.89
CA MET A 560 33.24 -3.31 -25.54
C MET A 560 34.28 -3.76 -24.52
N LEU A 561 34.49 -2.99 -23.44
CA LEU A 561 35.39 -3.40 -22.38
C LEU A 561 34.85 -4.59 -21.57
N GLN A 562 33.54 -4.69 -21.35
CA GLN A 562 32.94 -5.90 -20.74
C GLN A 562 33.19 -7.14 -21.58
N ALA A 563 33.08 -7.03 -22.91
CA ALA A 563 33.37 -8.14 -23.82
C ALA A 563 34.85 -8.55 -23.74
N GLU A 564 35.77 -7.59 -23.69
CA GLU A 564 37.20 -7.89 -23.53
C GLU A 564 37.52 -8.48 -22.14
N ILE A 565 36.89 -8.01 -21.06
CA ILE A 565 36.99 -8.63 -19.72
C ILE A 565 36.50 -10.09 -19.79
N ALA A 566 35.39 -10.37 -20.49
CA ALA A 566 34.88 -11.73 -20.66
C ALA A 566 35.89 -12.63 -21.40
N ARG A 567 36.54 -12.12 -22.46
CA ARG A 567 37.59 -12.83 -23.20
C ARG A 567 38.78 -13.15 -22.32
N GLN A 568 39.26 -12.17 -21.55
CA GLN A 568 40.40 -12.35 -20.63
C GLN A 568 40.07 -13.32 -19.49
N LEU A 569 38.83 -13.31 -18.98
CA LEU A 569 38.35 -14.29 -18.01
C LEU A 569 38.38 -15.72 -18.55
N GLN A 570 37.88 -15.92 -19.77
CA GLN A 570 37.91 -17.23 -20.42
C GLN A 570 39.34 -17.74 -20.59
N LYS A 571 40.25 -16.88 -21.07
CA LYS A 571 41.65 -17.24 -21.27
C LYS A 571 42.34 -17.63 -19.95
N LEU A 572 42.16 -16.86 -18.88
CA LEU A 572 42.69 -17.21 -17.57
C LEU A 572 42.12 -18.53 -17.05
N PHE A 573 40.85 -18.80 -17.33
CA PHE A 573 40.21 -20.06 -16.95
C PHE A 573 40.80 -21.25 -17.73
N ASP A 574 41.07 -21.09 -19.02
CA ASP A 574 41.70 -22.13 -19.85
C ASP A 574 43.15 -22.41 -19.41
N GLU A 575 43.86 -21.37 -18.92
CA GLU A 575 45.21 -21.46 -18.36
C GLU A 575 45.24 -21.83 -16.87
N GLN A 576 44.07 -22.03 -16.25
CA GLN A 576 43.96 -22.32 -14.83
C GLN A 576 44.66 -23.62 -14.47
N SER A 577 45.55 -23.56 -13.47
CA SER A 577 46.40 -24.69 -13.07
C SER A 577 45.61 -25.90 -12.54
N SER A 578 46.11 -27.11 -12.80
CA SER A 578 45.50 -28.38 -12.37
C SER A 578 45.37 -28.49 -10.85
N GLY A 579 44.17 -28.83 -10.37
CA GLY A 579 43.84 -28.88 -8.95
C GLY A 579 42.38 -28.59 -8.62
N ILE A 580 41.56 -28.12 -9.58
CA ILE A 580 40.10 -27.97 -9.38
C ILE A 580 39.44 -29.32 -9.13
N ASP A 581 39.91 -30.36 -9.83
CA ASP A 581 39.53 -31.76 -9.68
C ASP A 581 39.78 -32.33 -8.27
N LYS A 582 40.64 -31.64 -7.50
CA LYS A 582 40.98 -31.97 -6.11
C LYS A 582 40.24 -31.10 -5.09
N LEU A 583 39.20 -30.39 -5.51
CA LEU A 583 38.34 -29.59 -4.64
C LEU A 583 36.96 -30.21 -4.55
N ALA A 584 36.35 -30.07 -3.38
CA ALA A 584 34.96 -30.44 -3.10
C ALA A 584 34.22 -29.22 -2.51
N LEU A 585 32.97 -29.04 -2.93
CA LEU A 585 32.08 -28.03 -2.36
C LEU A 585 31.12 -28.70 -1.39
N GLN A 586 31.30 -28.46 -0.09
CA GLN A 586 30.27 -28.78 0.88
C GLN A 586 29.15 -27.74 0.78
N THR A 587 27.90 -28.16 0.68
CA THR A 587 26.74 -27.25 0.53
C THR A 587 25.92 -27.07 1.82
N LYS A 588 26.03 -28.02 2.76
CA LYS A 588 25.35 -28.04 4.08
C LYS A 588 26.29 -28.62 5.15
N PRO A 589 26.25 -28.16 6.42
CA PRO A 589 25.39 -27.09 6.96
C PRO A 589 25.83 -25.69 6.54
N GLN A 590 27.08 -25.51 6.14
CA GLN A 590 27.62 -24.28 5.57
C GLN A 590 28.28 -24.55 4.22
N LYS A 591 28.25 -23.55 3.34
CA LYS A 591 28.93 -23.60 2.04
C LYS A 591 30.41 -23.36 2.26
N GLN A 592 31.22 -24.39 2.00
CA GLN A 592 32.67 -24.32 2.17
C GLN A 592 33.37 -25.12 1.08
N LEU A 593 34.38 -24.50 0.48
CA LEU A 593 35.26 -25.15 -0.48
C LEU A 593 36.39 -25.83 0.28
N GLN A 594 36.61 -27.12 0.06
CA GLN A 594 37.62 -27.92 0.75
C GLN A 594 38.43 -28.77 -0.23
N ALA A 595 39.64 -29.14 0.14
CA ALA A 595 40.45 -30.07 -0.66
C ALA A 595 39.95 -31.50 -0.48
N SER A 596 39.71 -32.22 -1.57
CA SER A 596 39.42 -33.66 -1.56
C SER A 596 40.70 -34.51 -1.58
N GLN A 597 41.82 -33.94 -2.03
CA GLN A 597 43.15 -34.56 -2.07
C GLN A 597 44.24 -33.51 -1.77
N ASP A 598 45.45 -33.95 -1.45
CA ASP A 598 46.60 -33.05 -1.24
C ASP A 598 46.91 -32.19 -2.49
N ILE A 599 46.99 -30.87 -2.28
CA ILE A 599 47.29 -29.87 -3.31
C ILE A 599 48.62 -29.19 -2.97
N PRO A 600 49.66 -29.31 -3.81
CA PRO A 600 50.93 -28.63 -3.58
C PRO A 600 50.80 -27.10 -3.67
N LYS A 601 51.71 -26.39 -2.98
CA LYS A 601 51.79 -24.92 -3.01
C LYS A 601 51.85 -24.37 -4.44
N GLY A 602 51.01 -23.37 -4.73
CA GLY A 602 50.98 -22.67 -6.01
C GLY A 602 50.35 -23.46 -7.16
N LYS A 603 49.78 -24.65 -6.91
CA LYS A 603 49.16 -25.49 -7.95
C LYS A 603 47.67 -25.23 -8.15
N VAL A 604 47.00 -24.55 -7.21
CA VAL A 604 45.64 -24.06 -7.41
C VAL A 604 45.65 -22.56 -7.67
N THR A 605 45.03 -22.18 -8.77
CA THR A 605 44.59 -20.83 -9.11
C THR A 605 43.09 -20.93 -9.36
N LEU A 606 42.26 -20.05 -8.80
CA LEU A 606 40.82 -20.02 -9.01
C LEU A 606 40.46 -18.75 -9.76
N VAL A 607 39.81 -18.90 -10.91
CA VAL A 607 39.39 -17.79 -11.78
C VAL A 607 37.89 -17.53 -11.61
N PRO A 608 37.46 -16.26 -11.50
CA PRO A 608 36.05 -15.88 -11.35
C PRO A 608 35.27 -15.92 -12.68
N LEU A 609 35.32 -17.04 -13.43
CA LEU A 609 34.62 -17.15 -14.71
C LEU A 609 33.12 -16.91 -14.50
N THR A 610 32.57 -15.84 -15.09
CA THR A 610 31.19 -15.43 -14.85
C THR A 610 30.60 -14.66 -16.02
N SER A 611 29.30 -14.80 -16.24
CA SER A 611 28.53 -13.97 -17.18
C SER A 611 28.09 -12.62 -16.61
N LYS A 612 28.30 -12.38 -15.31
CA LYS A 612 27.88 -11.14 -14.62
C LYS A 612 29.03 -10.16 -14.45
N ILE A 613 29.37 -9.47 -15.53
CA ILE A 613 30.35 -8.36 -15.55
C ILE A 613 29.56 -7.05 -15.45
N LEU A 614 29.80 -6.26 -14.42
CA LEU A 614 28.98 -5.11 -14.05
C LEU A 614 29.77 -3.80 -14.19
N HIS A 615 29.17 -2.76 -14.80
CA HIS A 615 29.71 -1.39 -14.81
C HIS A 615 28.89 -0.51 -13.87
N LYS A 616 29.43 -0.17 -12.69
CA LYS A 616 28.69 0.48 -11.58
C LYS A 616 29.54 1.50 -10.83
N GLY A 617 28.90 2.49 -10.20
CA GLY A 617 29.56 3.54 -9.42
C GLY A 617 29.80 3.20 -7.93
N SER A 618 29.23 2.10 -7.43
CA SER A 618 29.39 1.66 -6.03
C SER A 618 29.61 0.14 -5.95
N SER A 619 30.36 -0.31 -4.95
CA SER A 619 30.72 -1.72 -4.74
C SER A 619 29.75 -2.44 -3.78
N GLN A 620 29.74 -3.78 -3.81
CA GLN A 620 29.07 -4.64 -2.84
C GLN A 620 30.06 -5.66 -2.28
N ALA A 621 29.82 -6.15 -1.06
CA ALA A 621 30.74 -7.08 -0.38
C ALA A 621 30.99 -8.41 -1.14
N SER A 622 30.07 -8.80 -2.03
CA SER A 622 30.17 -10.01 -2.86
C SER A 622 30.68 -9.75 -4.28
N TRP A 623 31.12 -8.54 -4.59
CA TRP A 623 31.62 -8.14 -5.91
C TRP A 623 33.14 -7.98 -5.88
N PHE A 624 33.78 -8.36 -6.98
CA PHE A 624 35.22 -8.30 -7.11
C PHE A 624 35.59 -7.30 -8.21
N GLU A 625 36.28 -6.22 -7.84
CA GLU A 625 36.69 -5.17 -8.77
C GLU A 625 37.70 -5.70 -9.79
N VAL A 626 37.48 -5.39 -11.07
CA VAL A 626 38.43 -5.61 -12.15
C VAL A 626 39.21 -4.32 -12.34
N THR A 627 40.54 -4.39 -12.33
CA THR A 627 41.37 -3.22 -12.62
C THR A 627 41.44 -3.04 -14.13
N THR A 628 41.12 -1.84 -14.62
CA THR A 628 41.16 -1.47 -16.04
C THR A 628 41.67 -0.02 -16.19
N ASP A 629 42.03 0.38 -17.41
CA ASP A 629 42.39 1.77 -17.74
C ASP A 629 41.16 2.65 -18.08
N TRP A 630 39.98 2.30 -17.55
CA TRP A 630 38.76 3.04 -17.85
C TRP A 630 38.79 4.45 -17.26
N THR A 631 38.64 5.46 -18.12
CA THR A 631 38.69 6.88 -17.74
C THR A 631 37.50 7.70 -18.23
N MET A 632 36.55 7.09 -18.95
CA MET A 632 35.44 7.82 -19.57
C MET A 632 34.41 8.33 -18.55
N ASP A 633 34.29 7.69 -17.38
CA ASP A 633 33.45 8.15 -16.27
C ASP A 633 33.92 7.59 -14.91
N ALA A 634 33.18 7.92 -13.84
CA ALA A 634 33.49 7.48 -12.47
C ALA A 634 33.07 6.03 -12.15
N ARG A 635 32.46 5.29 -13.08
CA ARG A 635 32.02 3.90 -12.85
C ARG A 635 33.20 2.94 -13.03
N LYS A 636 33.15 1.82 -12.32
CA LYS A 636 34.16 0.75 -12.35
C LYS A 636 33.55 -0.58 -12.76
N PHE A 637 34.41 -1.53 -13.10
CA PHE A 637 34.01 -2.88 -13.51
C PHE A 637 34.11 -3.87 -12.35
N TYR A 638 33.08 -4.69 -12.17
CA TYR A 638 32.99 -5.67 -11.09
C TYR A 638 32.52 -7.04 -11.61
N LEU A 639 33.01 -8.10 -10.98
CA LEU A 639 32.58 -9.49 -11.22
C LEU A 639 31.66 -9.96 -10.10
N SER A 640 30.55 -10.59 -10.48
CA SER A 640 29.57 -11.16 -9.54
C SER A 640 29.30 -12.64 -9.86
N SER A 641 28.80 -13.39 -8.88
CA SER A 641 28.55 -14.83 -9.05
C SER A 641 27.39 -15.12 -10.00
N SER A 642 27.66 -15.96 -11.00
CA SER A 642 26.67 -16.59 -11.89
C SER A 642 26.40 -18.06 -11.52
N CYS A 643 26.86 -18.53 -10.35
CA CYS A 643 26.76 -19.93 -9.96
C CYS A 643 25.30 -20.42 -9.86
N VAL A 644 25.07 -21.63 -10.35
CA VAL A 644 23.82 -22.37 -10.25
C VAL A 644 24.13 -23.72 -9.59
N LEU A 645 23.69 -23.89 -8.34
CA LEU A 645 23.90 -25.15 -7.61
C LEU A 645 23.03 -26.28 -8.18
N PRO A 646 23.48 -27.56 -8.09
CA PRO A 646 22.66 -28.71 -8.44
C PRO A 646 21.35 -28.72 -7.65
N LYS A 647 20.24 -29.05 -8.31
CA LYS A 647 18.92 -29.28 -7.69
C LYS A 647 18.50 -30.70 -8.02
N GLU A 648 17.97 -31.42 -7.03
CA GLU A 648 17.70 -32.87 -7.12
C GLU A 648 16.55 -33.26 -8.08
N ASP A 649 15.84 -32.29 -8.69
CA ASP A 649 14.56 -32.52 -9.40
C ASP A 649 14.39 -31.79 -10.76
N ASP A 650 15.45 -31.25 -11.37
CA ASP A 650 15.31 -30.48 -12.62
C ASP A 650 16.42 -30.74 -13.64
N ASP A 651 16.25 -31.80 -14.43
CA ASP A 651 17.17 -32.20 -15.52
C ASP A 651 17.35 -31.11 -16.61
N LYS A 652 16.51 -30.07 -16.60
CA LYS A 652 16.58 -28.96 -17.58
C LYS A 652 17.58 -27.87 -17.18
N ILE A 653 18.01 -27.80 -15.92
CA ILE A 653 18.95 -26.78 -15.44
C ILE A 653 20.31 -27.41 -15.20
N LYS A 654 21.25 -27.19 -16.13
CA LYS A 654 22.65 -27.60 -15.92
C LYS A 654 23.29 -26.77 -14.81
N PRO A 655 23.85 -27.39 -13.76
CA PRO A 655 24.54 -26.65 -12.70
C PRO A 655 25.80 -25.97 -13.25
N LEU A 656 26.10 -24.79 -12.70
CA LEU A 656 27.31 -24.02 -12.99
C LEU A 656 27.96 -23.69 -11.65
N ILE A 657 29.06 -24.37 -11.32
CA ILE A 657 29.81 -24.11 -10.09
C ILE A 657 31.14 -23.49 -10.47
N VAL A 658 31.42 -22.32 -9.91
CA VAL A 658 32.69 -21.61 -10.10
C VAL A 658 33.34 -21.47 -8.72
N PRO A 659 34.35 -22.30 -8.37
CA PRO A 659 34.91 -22.40 -7.02
C PRO A 659 35.38 -21.07 -6.42
N PHE A 660 35.82 -20.12 -7.26
CA PHE A 660 36.23 -18.78 -6.83
C PHE A 660 35.19 -18.11 -5.91
N PHE A 661 33.90 -18.23 -6.21
CA PHE A 661 32.83 -17.56 -5.44
C PHE A 661 32.47 -18.27 -4.13
N PHE A 662 33.17 -19.36 -3.79
CA PHE A 662 32.97 -20.14 -2.57
C PHE A 662 34.21 -20.16 -1.66
N VAL A 663 35.21 -19.31 -1.93
CA VAL A 663 36.35 -19.12 -1.02
C VAL A 663 35.89 -18.32 0.20
N ASN A 664 36.11 -18.87 1.39
CA ASN A 664 35.79 -18.23 2.65
C ASN A 664 36.96 -17.35 3.12
N TYR A 665 36.69 -16.40 4.02
CA TYR A 665 37.72 -15.53 4.59
C TYR A 665 37.98 -15.88 6.06
N THR A 666 39.22 -15.74 6.51
CA THR A 666 39.66 -15.90 7.91
C THR A 666 40.41 -14.65 8.39
N GLU A 667 40.29 -14.34 9.69
CA GLU A 667 41.07 -13.30 10.36
C GLU A 667 42.45 -13.81 10.83
N ASP A 668 42.72 -15.11 10.68
CA ASP A 668 43.99 -15.73 11.02
C ASP A 668 44.84 -15.91 9.75
N GLU A 669 45.98 -15.23 9.68
CA GLU A 669 46.90 -15.30 8.53
C GLU A 669 47.55 -16.69 8.40
N ASP A 670 47.65 -17.45 9.50
CA ASP A 670 48.23 -18.79 9.50
C ASP A 670 47.29 -19.83 8.91
N GLU A 671 45.98 -19.66 9.10
CA GLU A 671 44.93 -20.51 8.50
C GLU A 671 44.73 -20.26 7.00
N ALA A 672 45.11 -19.08 6.50
CA ALA A 672 44.94 -18.73 5.11
C ALA A 672 45.89 -19.55 4.21
N ASN A 673 45.30 -20.22 3.22
CA ASN A 673 46.02 -21.08 2.27
C ASN A 673 45.89 -20.61 0.80
N VAL A 674 45.05 -19.61 0.55
CA VAL A 674 44.99 -18.86 -0.72
C VAL A 674 45.09 -17.35 -0.48
N LYS A 675 45.51 -16.62 -1.51
CA LYS A 675 45.55 -15.14 -1.52
C LYS A 675 44.85 -14.59 -2.76
N LEU A 676 44.03 -13.55 -2.57
CA LEU A 676 43.46 -12.78 -3.66
C LEU A 676 44.54 -11.88 -4.27
N GLN A 677 44.75 -11.99 -5.58
CA GLN A 677 45.72 -11.16 -6.29
C GLN A 677 45.23 -10.84 -7.71
N PRO A 678 45.57 -9.65 -8.25
CA PRO A 678 45.30 -9.31 -9.63
C PRO A 678 46.20 -10.13 -10.57
N MET A 679 45.63 -10.66 -11.66
CA MET A 679 46.33 -11.41 -12.69
C MET A 679 45.90 -10.93 -14.08
N GLN A 680 46.84 -10.88 -15.01
CA GLN A 680 46.61 -10.58 -16.42
C GLN A 680 46.70 -11.88 -17.23
N ALA A 681 45.79 -12.10 -18.17
CA ALA A 681 45.92 -13.25 -19.09
C ALA A 681 46.97 -12.98 -20.17
N GLU A 682 47.24 -11.71 -20.49
CA GLU A 682 48.21 -11.29 -21.49
C GLU A 682 49.09 -10.19 -20.92
N LYS A 683 50.42 -10.30 -21.10
CA LYS A 683 51.38 -9.31 -20.61
C LYS A 683 51.14 -7.89 -21.16
N SER A 684 50.49 -7.78 -22.32
CA SER A 684 50.13 -6.53 -22.98
C SER A 684 48.76 -5.98 -22.57
N SER A 685 47.95 -6.73 -21.81
CA SER A 685 46.60 -6.31 -21.43
C SER A 685 46.63 -5.41 -20.20
N SER A 686 45.91 -4.29 -20.24
CA SER A 686 45.73 -3.43 -19.08
C SER A 686 44.71 -3.97 -18.06
N ILE A 687 43.95 -5.00 -18.44
CA ILE A 687 42.91 -5.60 -17.59
C ILE A 687 43.54 -6.56 -16.60
N LYS A 688 43.33 -6.33 -15.30
CA LYS A 688 43.77 -7.23 -14.22
C LYS A 688 42.56 -7.81 -13.51
N ILE A 689 42.44 -9.13 -13.58
CA ILE A 689 41.34 -9.91 -13.00
C ILE A 689 41.75 -10.41 -11.61
N PRO A 690 40.88 -10.26 -10.60
CA PRO A 690 41.14 -10.81 -9.27
C PRO A 690 41.03 -12.34 -9.29
N VAL A 691 42.11 -13.04 -8.91
CA VAL A 691 42.16 -14.51 -8.82
C VAL A 691 42.65 -14.94 -7.45
N PHE A 692 42.20 -16.11 -6.96
CA PHE A 692 42.77 -16.71 -5.75
C PHE A 692 43.90 -17.67 -6.14
N LYS A 693 45.09 -17.51 -5.56
CA LYS A 693 46.21 -18.44 -5.76
C LYS A 693 46.66 -19.05 -4.44
N SER A 694 46.89 -20.36 -4.45
CA SER A 694 47.41 -21.10 -3.29
C SER A 694 48.79 -20.61 -2.87
N THR A 695 48.93 -20.27 -1.59
CA THR A 695 50.16 -19.76 -0.97
C THR A 695 50.91 -20.82 -0.16
N LYS A 696 50.21 -21.88 0.27
CA LYS A 696 50.73 -23.02 1.05
C LYS A 696 50.25 -24.35 0.43
N LYS A 697 50.80 -25.48 0.89
CA LYS A 697 50.24 -26.81 0.59
C LYS A 697 48.86 -26.88 1.27
N ILE A 698 47.85 -27.42 0.58
CA ILE A 698 46.52 -27.66 1.14
C ILE A 698 46.36 -29.17 1.31
N ALA A 699 46.21 -29.64 2.54
CA ALA A 699 46.05 -31.06 2.82
C ALA A 699 44.61 -31.53 2.53
N ALA A 700 44.41 -32.81 2.22
CA ALA A 700 43.08 -33.38 2.06
C ALA A 700 42.20 -33.11 3.30
N GLY A 701 41.00 -32.58 3.08
CA GLY A 701 40.05 -32.18 4.13
C GLY A 701 40.16 -30.72 4.60
N GLU A 702 41.23 -29.99 4.25
CA GLU A 702 41.37 -28.58 4.63
C GLU A 702 40.44 -27.65 3.84
N VAL A 703 39.91 -26.62 4.51
CA VAL A 703 39.06 -25.58 3.91
C VAL A 703 39.93 -24.55 3.18
N VAL A 704 39.49 -24.12 2.00
CA VAL A 704 40.16 -23.07 1.22
C VAL A 704 39.79 -21.71 1.79
N LEU A 705 40.77 -21.04 2.40
CA LEU A 705 40.60 -19.79 3.15
C LEU A 705 41.54 -18.69 2.66
N CYS A 706 41.00 -17.48 2.49
CA CYS A 706 41.76 -16.27 2.25
C CYS A 706 41.84 -15.40 3.50
N TYR A 707 43.02 -14.89 3.81
CA TYR A 707 43.17 -13.93 4.90
C TYR A 707 42.43 -12.62 4.59
N LYS A 708 41.71 -12.09 5.58
CA LYS A 708 41.15 -10.74 5.59
C LYS A 708 41.33 -10.14 6.98
N ALA A 709 42.14 -9.08 7.04
CA ALA A 709 42.38 -8.36 8.28
C ALA A 709 41.07 -7.86 8.90
N LYS A 710 41.00 -7.94 10.24
CA LYS A 710 39.89 -7.40 11.02
C LYS A 710 39.82 -5.88 10.84
N ASP A 711 38.67 -5.36 10.45
CA ASP A 711 38.43 -3.92 10.46
C ASP A 711 38.55 -3.43 11.90
N LEU A 712 39.60 -2.64 12.19
CA LEU A 712 39.80 -1.99 13.49
C LEU A 712 38.64 -1.00 13.72
N LYS A 713 37.57 -1.49 14.35
CA LYS A 713 36.60 -0.59 14.99
C LYS A 713 37.37 0.22 16.01
N ALA A 714 37.35 1.55 15.86
CA ALA A 714 37.84 2.45 16.88
C ALA A 714 37.19 2.04 18.22
N PRO A 715 37.97 1.83 19.29
CA PRO A 715 37.40 1.48 20.58
C PRO A 715 36.51 2.65 21.03
N PRO A 716 35.36 2.36 21.67
CA PRO A 716 34.48 3.41 22.16
C PRO A 716 35.24 4.30 23.15
N LEU A 717 35.10 5.62 22.99
CA LEU A 717 35.57 6.64 23.92
C LEU A 717 34.93 6.38 25.29
N HIS A 718 35.70 5.82 26.22
CA HIS A 718 35.36 5.76 27.63
C HIS A 718 35.70 7.10 28.30
N LEU A 719 34.68 7.76 28.84
CA LEU A 719 34.83 8.78 29.88
C LEU A 719 34.56 8.09 31.23
N SER A 720 35.58 8.06 32.09
CA SER A 720 35.75 7.33 33.37
C SER A 720 34.86 7.84 34.56
N PRO A 721 34.95 7.34 35.83
CA PRO A 721 35.79 6.25 36.39
C PRO A 721 35.14 5.25 37.39
N SER A 722 35.69 4.03 37.36
CA SER A 722 36.04 3.11 38.47
C SER A 722 35.02 2.64 39.52
N ALA A 723 34.82 1.31 39.53
CA ALA A 723 35.02 0.52 40.75
C ALA A 723 35.75 -0.81 40.41
N ALA A 724 37.06 -0.80 40.65
CA ALA A 724 37.95 -1.88 41.11
C ALA A 724 37.81 -3.33 40.56
N LYS A 725 38.90 -3.73 39.88
CA LYS A 725 39.40 -5.10 39.64
C LYS A 725 39.47 -6.01 40.88
N ARG A 726 39.19 -7.30 40.68
CA ARG A 726 40.01 -8.48 41.10
C ARG A 726 39.90 -9.53 39.96
N SER A 727 40.93 -9.79 39.14
CA SER A 727 41.95 -10.88 39.27
C SER A 727 41.34 -12.21 39.74
N SER A 728 41.54 -13.39 39.13
CA SER A 728 42.65 -13.95 38.35
C SER A 728 42.29 -15.35 37.79
N SER A 729 42.88 -15.68 36.63
CA SER A 729 43.45 -16.99 36.18
C SER A 729 42.70 -18.33 36.29
N GLY A 730 42.79 -19.11 35.19
CA GLY A 730 42.68 -20.58 35.12
C GLY A 730 41.30 -21.05 34.67
N GLY A 731 41.10 -21.89 33.65
CA GLY A 731 41.92 -22.97 33.11
C GLY A 731 41.06 -24.24 33.05
N VAL A 732 40.58 -24.58 31.84
CA VAL A 732 40.35 -25.94 31.32
C VAL A 732 39.33 -26.88 32.03
N ALA A 733 38.22 -27.05 31.30
CA ALA A 733 37.54 -28.30 30.91
C ALA A 733 36.62 -29.12 31.83
N VAL A 734 35.66 -29.69 31.10
CA VAL A 734 34.84 -30.90 31.31
C VAL A 734 33.56 -30.75 32.13
N ALA A 735 32.50 -30.51 31.35
CA ALA A 735 31.17 -31.08 31.44
C ALA A 735 30.83 -32.02 32.62
N ALA A 736 29.67 -31.70 33.22
CA ALA A 736 28.53 -32.60 33.42
C ALA A 736 28.01 -32.73 34.86
N LYS A 737 26.71 -32.41 34.96
CA LYS A 737 25.69 -32.99 35.84
C LYS A 737 25.52 -32.45 37.28
N LYS A 738 24.36 -31.77 37.38
CA LYS A 738 23.23 -32.06 38.27
C LYS A 738 23.14 -31.33 39.63
N LYS A 739 22.18 -30.40 39.63
CA LYS A 739 21.07 -30.23 40.59
C LYS A 739 21.37 -29.64 41.96
N ALA A 740 20.84 -28.43 42.20
CA ALA A 740 19.92 -28.01 43.28
C ALA A 740 20.16 -26.52 43.63
N LYS A 741 19.21 -25.62 43.90
CA LYS A 741 17.74 -25.58 43.83
C LYS A 741 17.33 -24.14 44.20
N LYS A 742 16.38 -23.55 43.45
CA LYS A 742 15.47 -22.44 43.80
C LYS A 742 16.05 -21.01 43.95
N PHE A 743 15.79 -20.13 42.96
CA PHE A 743 14.83 -19.00 43.03
C PHE A 743 14.79 -18.20 41.70
N ALA A 744 13.57 -17.89 41.26
CA ALA A 744 13.06 -16.87 40.31
C ALA A 744 14.01 -16.04 39.40
N MET A 745 13.72 -16.00 38.08
CA MET A 745 13.77 -14.84 37.16
C MET A 745 13.70 -15.32 35.68
N ALA A 746 12.96 -14.56 34.85
CA ALA A 746 12.93 -14.50 33.38
C ALA A 746 13.04 -15.82 32.59
N GLU A 747 11.94 -16.23 31.94
CA GLU A 747 11.94 -17.32 30.96
C GLU A 747 12.71 -16.90 29.70
N ASP A 748 13.87 -17.53 29.52
CA ASP A 748 14.61 -17.63 28.25
C ASP A 748 13.80 -18.45 27.21
N PRO A 749 13.99 -18.20 25.90
CA PRO A 749 13.22 -18.82 24.83
C PRO A 749 13.47 -20.33 24.77
N THR A 750 12.49 -21.12 25.17
CA THR A 750 12.50 -22.57 24.97
C THR A 750 12.12 -22.93 23.53
N PHE A 751 12.91 -23.79 22.90
CA PHE A 751 12.49 -24.45 21.66
C PHE A 751 11.45 -25.52 22.00
N GLU A 752 10.24 -25.35 21.46
CA GLU A 752 9.22 -26.39 21.47
C GLU A 752 9.45 -27.33 20.29
N VAL A 753 9.63 -28.62 20.58
CA VAL A 753 9.70 -29.66 19.57
C VAL A 753 8.32 -30.28 19.44
N GLU A 754 7.65 -30.01 18.33
CA GLU A 754 6.32 -30.57 18.02
C GLU A 754 6.44 -31.69 16.98
N THR A 755 5.84 -32.84 17.25
CA THR A 755 5.78 -33.94 16.27
C THR A 755 4.63 -33.69 15.29
N ARG A 756 4.94 -33.52 14.00
CA ARG A 756 3.94 -33.30 12.95
C ARG A 756 3.84 -34.46 11.97
N LYS A 757 2.62 -34.77 11.51
CA LYS A 757 2.37 -35.76 10.46
C LYS A 757 2.67 -35.12 9.11
N ILE A 758 3.62 -35.70 8.38
CA ILE A 758 3.93 -35.31 7.01
C ILE A 758 3.14 -36.21 6.07
N ILE A 759 2.47 -35.60 5.08
CA ILE A 759 1.67 -36.30 4.09
C ILE A 759 2.54 -36.51 2.85
N PHE A 760 2.59 -37.76 2.39
CA PHE A 760 3.28 -38.14 1.17
C PHE A 760 2.26 -38.54 0.11
N PHE A 761 2.40 -38.00 -1.10
CA PHE A 761 1.64 -38.44 -2.27
C PHE A 761 2.57 -38.48 -3.49
N GLY A 762 2.94 -39.69 -3.92
CA GLY A 762 3.99 -39.88 -4.93
C GLY A 762 5.32 -39.28 -4.47
N LYS A 763 5.91 -38.38 -5.27
CA LYS A 763 7.16 -37.65 -4.97
C LYS A 763 6.94 -36.35 -4.19
N HIS A 764 5.71 -36.06 -3.75
CA HIS A 764 5.39 -34.80 -3.09
C HIS A 764 5.19 -34.98 -1.59
N GLU A 765 5.90 -34.16 -0.81
CA GLU A 765 5.73 -34.03 0.63
C GLU A 765 4.94 -32.76 0.97
N TRP A 766 4.08 -32.85 1.98
CA TRP A 766 3.31 -31.73 2.48
C TRP A 766 3.10 -31.86 3.98
N CYS A 767 3.52 -30.85 4.73
CA CYS A 767 3.25 -30.72 6.16
C CYS A 767 2.24 -29.58 6.36
N PRO A 768 0.92 -29.85 6.35
CA PRO A 768 -0.07 -28.82 6.60
C PRO A 768 0.03 -28.27 8.02
N THR A 769 -0.56 -27.10 8.25
CA THR A 769 -0.91 -26.69 9.61
C THR A 769 -1.89 -27.70 10.17
N GLN A 770 -1.53 -28.28 11.31
CA GLN A 770 -2.29 -29.35 11.95
C GLN A 770 -2.50 -29.06 13.43
N LYS A 771 -3.57 -29.61 13.99
CA LYS A 771 -3.86 -29.57 15.43
C LYS A 771 -4.49 -30.89 15.88
N ILE A 772 -4.34 -31.20 17.16
CA ILE A 772 -4.92 -32.39 17.77
C ILE A 772 -6.13 -31.94 18.59
N VAL A 773 -7.30 -32.51 18.30
CA VAL A 773 -8.55 -32.28 19.03
C VAL A 773 -9.14 -33.64 19.33
N GLU A 774 -9.42 -33.92 20.61
CA GLU A 774 -9.93 -35.23 21.07
C GLU A 774 -9.14 -36.44 20.52
N GLU A 775 -7.81 -36.38 20.61
CA GLU A 775 -6.87 -37.40 20.09
C GLU A 775 -6.87 -37.58 18.55
N ARG A 776 -7.71 -36.85 17.81
CA ARG A 776 -7.74 -36.86 16.34
C ARG A 776 -6.92 -35.72 15.78
N THR A 777 -6.18 -35.99 14.69
CA THR A 777 -5.37 -34.97 14.01
C THR A 777 -6.21 -34.30 12.93
N PHE A 778 -6.31 -32.98 12.93
CA PHE A 778 -6.97 -32.19 11.89
C PHE A 778 -5.96 -31.32 11.16
N PHE A 779 -6.18 -31.06 9.87
CA PHE A 779 -5.35 -30.17 9.07
C PHE A 779 -6.18 -29.05 8.43
N SER A 780 -5.58 -27.88 8.27
CA SER A 780 -6.26 -26.73 7.64
C SER A 780 -5.85 -26.53 6.19
N PHE A 781 -6.83 -26.15 5.37
CA PHE A 781 -6.61 -25.73 4.00
C PHE A 781 -7.72 -24.78 3.51
N THR A 782 -7.47 -24.12 2.38
CA THR A 782 -8.43 -23.29 1.67
C THR A 782 -8.44 -23.70 0.19
N LYS A 783 -9.39 -23.19 -0.59
CA LYS A 783 -9.38 -23.35 -2.06
C LYS A 783 -8.15 -22.72 -2.76
N TRP A 784 -7.33 -21.95 -2.03
CA TRP A 784 -6.11 -21.32 -2.53
C TRP A 784 -4.83 -21.99 -2.01
N SER A 785 -4.93 -23.16 -1.36
CA SER A 785 -3.78 -23.89 -0.82
C SER A 785 -2.90 -24.47 -1.94
N ALA A 786 -1.85 -23.73 -2.33
CA ALA A 786 -1.00 -24.07 -3.48
C ALA A 786 -0.36 -25.47 -3.42
N GLN A 787 0.07 -25.92 -2.23
CA GLN A 787 0.65 -27.25 -2.04
C GLN A 787 -0.40 -28.36 -2.17
N LEU A 788 -1.57 -28.19 -1.55
CA LEU A 788 -2.68 -29.12 -1.67
C LEU A 788 -3.20 -29.21 -3.11
N THR A 789 -3.33 -28.07 -3.81
CA THR A 789 -3.70 -28.04 -5.24
C THR A 789 -2.73 -28.88 -6.05
N ARG A 790 -1.41 -28.71 -5.83
CA ARG A 790 -0.39 -29.49 -6.53
C ARG A 790 -0.48 -30.98 -6.23
N MET A 791 -0.79 -31.38 -4.98
CA MET A 791 -0.96 -32.80 -4.64
C MET A 791 -2.23 -33.40 -5.23
N MET A 792 -3.32 -32.65 -5.25
CA MET A 792 -4.62 -33.13 -5.73
C MET A 792 -4.68 -33.18 -7.26
N THR A 793 -4.14 -32.18 -7.96
CA THR A 793 -4.28 -32.05 -9.43
C THR A 793 -2.98 -32.29 -10.21
N GLY A 794 -1.83 -32.37 -9.54
CA GLY A 794 -0.50 -32.43 -10.18
C GLY A 794 -0.01 -31.10 -10.77
N LYS A 795 -0.87 -30.06 -10.83
CA LYS A 795 -0.55 -28.74 -11.40
C LYS A 795 -0.38 -27.70 -10.30
N ARG A 796 0.53 -26.72 -10.49
CA ARG A 796 0.69 -25.60 -9.55
C ARG A 796 -0.48 -24.63 -9.66
N LEU A 797 -0.91 -24.06 -8.55
CA LEU A 797 -1.87 -22.95 -8.53
C LEU A 797 -1.19 -21.67 -9.04
N GLN A 798 -1.69 -21.09 -10.14
CA GLN A 798 -1.23 -19.81 -10.69
C GLN A 798 -2.41 -18.84 -10.80
N LEU A 799 -2.30 -17.69 -10.12
CA LEU A 799 -3.36 -16.66 -10.08
C LEU A 799 -3.20 -15.57 -11.17
N GLY A 800 -2.16 -15.64 -12.01
CA GLY A 800 -1.89 -14.70 -13.09
C GLY A 800 -2.58 -15.07 -14.41
N GLY A 801 -3.17 -14.10 -15.11
CA GLY A 801 -4.02 -14.32 -16.29
C GLY A 801 -3.35 -14.97 -17.52
N GLY A 802 -2.03 -15.05 -17.59
CA GLY A 802 -1.30 -15.52 -18.77
C GLY A 802 -1.11 -17.03 -18.92
N ARG A 803 -1.36 -17.85 -17.88
CA ARG A 803 -1.16 -19.32 -17.92
C ARG A 803 -2.29 -20.11 -17.24
N ALA A 804 -3.50 -19.55 -17.25
CA ALA A 804 -4.65 -20.13 -16.56
C ALA A 804 -5.02 -21.55 -17.02
N ALA A 805 -4.63 -21.96 -18.24
CA ALA A 805 -4.87 -23.30 -18.78
C ALA A 805 -3.96 -24.39 -18.18
N GLU A 806 -2.79 -24.01 -17.66
CA GLU A 806 -1.81 -24.91 -17.05
C GLU A 806 -1.90 -24.94 -15.51
N SER A 807 -2.76 -24.10 -14.92
CA SER A 807 -2.95 -24.00 -13.47
C SER A 807 -3.89 -25.07 -12.94
N GLY A 808 -3.52 -25.70 -11.83
CA GLY A 808 -4.45 -26.48 -11.01
C GLY A 808 -5.39 -25.57 -10.22
N SER A 809 -6.57 -26.06 -9.83
CA SER A 809 -7.53 -25.29 -9.04
C SER A 809 -8.31 -26.16 -8.06
N LEU A 810 -8.35 -25.76 -6.78
CA LEU A 810 -9.29 -26.28 -5.79
C LEU A 810 -10.59 -25.45 -5.72
N ASN A 811 -10.77 -24.47 -6.60
CA ASN A 811 -12.07 -23.79 -6.76
C ASN A 811 -13.05 -24.67 -7.56
N VAL A 812 -13.35 -25.84 -6.99
CA VAL A 812 -14.27 -26.85 -7.52
C VAL A 812 -15.51 -26.96 -6.61
N PRO A 813 -16.69 -27.35 -7.15
CA PRO A 813 -17.94 -27.44 -6.39
C PRO A 813 -17.85 -28.21 -5.06
N VAL A 814 -17.07 -29.30 -4.99
CA VAL A 814 -16.94 -30.13 -3.78
C VAL A 814 -16.42 -29.33 -2.58
N ILE A 815 -15.53 -28.35 -2.78
CA ILE A 815 -15.06 -27.49 -1.68
C ILE A 815 -16.18 -26.61 -1.13
N GLY A 816 -17.07 -26.12 -2.00
CA GLY A 816 -18.28 -25.40 -1.60
C GLY A 816 -19.23 -26.28 -0.79
N LYS A 817 -19.45 -27.52 -1.26
CA LYS A 817 -20.32 -28.50 -0.57
C LYS A 817 -19.81 -28.87 0.81
N ILE A 818 -18.48 -29.00 1.01
CA ILE A 818 -17.89 -29.25 2.34
C ILE A 818 -18.18 -28.08 3.29
N LEU A 819 -18.03 -26.83 2.82
CA LEU A 819 -18.31 -25.63 3.62
C LEU A 819 -19.79 -25.52 3.98
N GLU A 820 -20.69 -25.83 3.03
CA GLU A 820 -22.14 -25.85 3.24
C GLU A 820 -22.59 -26.96 4.20
N ALA A 821 -22.00 -28.15 4.09
CA ALA A 821 -22.29 -29.27 4.99
C ALA A 821 -21.85 -28.96 6.42
N ARG A 822 -20.64 -28.40 6.59
CA ARG A 822 -20.17 -27.89 7.91
C ARG A 822 -21.13 -26.85 8.46
N GLN A 823 -21.50 -25.87 7.65
CA GLN A 823 -22.41 -24.81 8.08
C GLN A 823 -23.75 -25.38 8.53
N SER A 824 -24.34 -26.28 7.75
CA SER A 824 -25.64 -26.88 8.04
C SER A 824 -25.61 -27.70 9.32
N ALA A 825 -24.52 -28.42 9.56
CA ALA A 825 -24.35 -29.21 10.78
C ALA A 825 -24.14 -28.31 12.02
N CYS A 826 -23.38 -27.21 11.91
CA CYS A 826 -23.28 -26.21 12.97
C CYS A 826 -24.62 -25.48 13.22
N ASP A 827 -25.37 -25.16 12.17
CA ASP A 827 -26.69 -24.52 12.30
C ASP A 827 -27.67 -25.43 13.04
N LYS A 828 -27.65 -26.73 12.73
CA LYS A 828 -28.45 -27.75 13.43
C LYS A 828 -28.02 -27.93 14.89
N ALA A 829 -26.72 -28.00 15.16
CA ALA A 829 -26.20 -28.11 16.52
C ALA A 829 -26.54 -26.86 17.36
N LEU A 830 -26.51 -25.66 16.75
CA LEU A 830 -26.95 -24.44 17.41
C LEU A 830 -28.46 -24.47 17.72
N GLU A 831 -29.28 -24.96 16.79
CA GLU A 831 -30.71 -25.11 17.00
C GLU A 831 -31.01 -26.10 18.14
N GLU A 832 -30.27 -27.21 18.23
CA GLU A 832 -30.40 -28.18 19.32
C GLU A 832 -29.96 -27.59 20.67
N ALA A 833 -28.81 -26.90 20.71
CA ALA A 833 -28.33 -26.22 21.92
C ALA A 833 -29.34 -25.19 22.46
N LEU A 834 -29.96 -24.41 21.55
CA LEU A 834 -30.97 -23.42 21.91
C LEU A 834 -32.32 -24.01 22.32
N LYS A 835 -32.63 -25.27 21.95
CA LYS A 835 -33.86 -25.97 22.38
C LYS A 835 -33.73 -26.56 23.79
N VAL A 836 -32.52 -26.88 24.25
CA VAL A 836 -32.28 -27.48 25.57
C VAL A 836 -32.46 -26.45 26.70
N GLU A 837 -32.23 -25.16 26.44
CA GLU A 837 -32.43 -24.10 27.44
C GLU A 837 -33.91 -23.76 27.72
N ASP A 838 -34.85 -24.07 26.82
CA ASP A 838 -36.29 -23.81 27.01
C ASP A 838 -37.00 -24.94 27.81
N GLY A 839 -36.26 -25.96 28.29
CA GLY A 839 -36.82 -27.19 28.87
C GLY A 839 -36.90 -27.29 30.40
N SER A 840 -36.55 -26.24 31.15
CA SER A 840 -36.65 -26.24 32.62
C SER A 840 -37.61 -25.17 33.13
N GLY A 841 -38.88 -25.53 33.32
CA GLY A 841 -39.86 -24.69 34.03
C GLY A 841 -41.31 -24.99 33.69
N ASP A 842 -41.94 -25.78 34.57
CA ASP A 842 -43.37 -25.91 34.90
C ASP A 842 -44.46 -26.12 33.82
N GLU A 843 -45.24 -27.18 34.09
CA GLU A 843 -46.55 -27.46 33.52
C GLU A 843 -47.55 -26.35 33.90
N ASP A 844 -48.08 -25.63 32.90
CA ASP A 844 -49.45 -25.10 32.78
C ASP A 844 -49.48 -23.81 31.95
N GLU A 845 -49.75 -23.89 30.64
CA GLU A 845 -50.59 -22.90 29.94
C GLU A 845 -50.95 -23.32 28.49
N LYS A 846 -52.18 -22.99 28.10
CA LYS A 846 -52.90 -23.33 26.84
C LYS A 846 -52.23 -22.81 25.54
N PRO A 847 -52.57 -23.39 24.37
CA PRO A 847 -51.77 -23.27 23.15
C PRO A 847 -51.93 -21.91 22.46
N LYS A 848 -50.90 -21.06 22.50
CA LYS A 848 -50.78 -19.86 21.66
C LYS A 848 -50.04 -20.21 20.36
N LYS A 849 -50.62 -19.77 19.25
CA LYS A 849 -50.19 -20.00 17.85
C LYS A 849 -48.67 -19.81 17.67
N LYS A 850 -47.98 -20.87 17.23
CA LYS A 850 -46.54 -20.86 16.91
C LYS A 850 -46.26 -19.91 15.74
N ALA A 851 -45.72 -18.72 16.03
CA ALA A 851 -44.97 -17.94 15.05
C ALA A 851 -43.68 -18.71 14.71
N LYS A 852 -43.43 -18.98 13.42
CA LYS A 852 -42.16 -19.55 12.95
C LYS A 852 -41.03 -18.59 13.32
N LYS A 853 -40.31 -18.87 14.42
CA LYS A 853 -39.08 -18.17 14.82
C LYS A 853 -38.05 -18.45 13.71
N THR A 854 -37.72 -17.44 12.89
CA THR A 854 -36.71 -17.57 11.84
C THR A 854 -35.36 -17.78 12.52
N ILE A 855 -34.84 -19.00 12.48
CA ILE A 855 -33.59 -19.38 13.15
C ILE A 855 -32.41 -18.70 12.43
N ARG A 856 -31.55 -18.05 13.22
CA ARG A 856 -30.34 -17.36 12.74
C ARG A 856 -29.24 -18.39 12.45
N ARG A 857 -28.54 -18.20 11.31
CA ARG A 857 -27.37 -18.98 10.89
C ARG A 857 -26.21 -18.87 11.91
N SER A 858 -25.56 -20.00 12.23
CA SER A 858 -24.43 -20.08 13.15
C SER A 858 -23.21 -19.34 12.63
N SER A 859 -22.49 -18.69 13.54
CA SER A 859 -21.36 -17.80 13.27
C SER A 859 -20.21 -18.07 14.23
N ALA A 860 -19.04 -17.45 13.99
CA ALA A 860 -17.87 -17.60 14.86
C ALA A 860 -18.12 -17.22 16.35
N LYS A 861 -19.15 -16.41 16.63
CA LYS A 861 -19.54 -16.06 18.01
C LYS A 861 -20.18 -17.22 18.75
N ASP A 862 -20.76 -18.16 18.02
CA ASP A 862 -21.56 -19.25 18.55
C ASP A 862 -20.71 -20.51 18.80
N LEU A 863 -19.40 -20.48 18.50
CA LEU A 863 -18.47 -21.61 18.65
C LEU A 863 -18.47 -22.24 20.05
N HIS A 864 -18.72 -21.45 21.10
CA HIS A 864 -18.80 -21.93 22.47
C HIS A 864 -20.05 -22.78 22.78
N LEU A 865 -21.07 -22.70 21.93
CA LEU A 865 -22.32 -23.48 22.01
C LEU A 865 -22.33 -24.65 21.03
N LEU A 866 -21.31 -24.78 20.19
CA LEU A 866 -21.20 -25.79 19.15
C LEU A 866 -20.21 -26.87 19.57
N PRO A 867 -20.42 -28.13 19.15
CA PRO A 867 -19.39 -29.14 19.32
C PRO A 867 -18.13 -28.74 18.53
N GLU A 868 -16.96 -29.01 19.12
CA GLU A 868 -15.68 -28.67 18.50
C GLU A 868 -15.45 -29.48 17.21
N ILE A 869 -15.85 -30.75 17.23
CA ILE A 869 -15.88 -31.67 16.09
C ILE A 869 -17.31 -31.84 15.59
N VAL A 870 -17.49 -31.75 14.27
CA VAL A 870 -18.77 -31.88 13.60
C VAL A 870 -18.65 -32.92 12.48
N ASP A 871 -19.43 -34.00 12.59
CA ASP A 871 -19.50 -35.02 11.56
C ASP A 871 -20.46 -34.60 10.45
N VAL A 872 -19.99 -34.66 9.21
CA VAL A 872 -20.76 -34.25 8.03
C VAL A 872 -20.74 -35.32 6.95
N SER A 873 -21.86 -35.40 6.23
CA SER A 873 -21.98 -36.18 5.01
C SER A 873 -21.91 -35.25 3.81
N VAL A 874 -20.91 -35.43 2.94
CA VAL A 874 -20.81 -34.71 1.66
C VAL A 874 -21.01 -35.72 0.54
N ALA A 875 -22.14 -35.61 -0.16
CA ALA A 875 -22.69 -36.69 -0.98
C ALA A 875 -22.90 -37.96 -0.12
N GLU A 876 -22.10 -39.00 -0.34
CA GLU A 876 -22.20 -40.30 0.37
C GLU A 876 -21.00 -40.55 1.31
N PHE A 877 -20.07 -39.59 1.42
CA PHE A 877 -18.86 -39.76 2.23
C PHE A 877 -18.96 -39.04 3.56
N GLN A 878 -18.67 -39.77 4.64
CA GLN A 878 -18.68 -39.28 6.00
C GLN A 878 -17.29 -38.78 6.41
N MET A 879 -17.23 -37.56 6.94
CA MET A 879 -15.98 -36.98 7.45
C MET A 879 -16.23 -36.13 8.68
N SER A 880 -15.21 -36.05 9.54
CA SER A 880 -15.20 -35.13 10.68
C SER A 880 -14.51 -33.82 10.28
N LEU A 881 -15.17 -32.71 10.56
CA LEU A 881 -14.66 -31.36 10.40
C LEU A 881 -14.65 -30.64 11.74
N LEU A 882 -13.90 -29.55 11.86
CA LEU A 882 -14.03 -28.68 13.04
C LEU A 882 -15.01 -27.55 12.77
N SER A 883 -15.75 -27.18 13.82
CA SER A 883 -16.63 -26.01 13.79
C SER A 883 -15.85 -24.70 13.63
N GLU A 884 -14.55 -24.70 13.94
CA GLU A 884 -13.66 -23.57 13.68
C GLU A 884 -13.63 -23.18 12.19
N GLY A 885 -13.64 -21.87 11.93
CA GLY A 885 -13.60 -21.31 10.58
C GLY A 885 -14.99 -21.09 9.96
N LEU A 886 -16.07 -21.13 10.74
CA LEU A 886 -17.40 -20.66 10.32
C LEU A 886 -17.31 -19.24 9.72
N SER A 887 -18.04 -19.02 8.62
CA SER A 887 -18.00 -17.78 7.82
C SER A 887 -16.64 -17.46 7.16
N THR A 888 -15.66 -18.36 7.20
CA THR A 888 -14.39 -18.25 6.47
C THR A 888 -14.28 -19.33 5.38
N GLY A 889 -13.33 -19.14 4.46
CA GLY A 889 -12.99 -20.15 3.45
C GLY A 889 -12.02 -21.24 3.95
N THR A 890 -11.69 -21.25 5.24
CA THR A 890 -10.78 -22.23 5.85
C THR A 890 -11.56 -23.46 6.30
N ILE A 891 -11.08 -24.62 5.89
CA ILE A 891 -11.61 -25.93 6.26
C ILE A 891 -10.59 -26.62 7.16
N TRP A 892 -11.05 -27.07 8.32
CA TRP A 892 -10.31 -27.98 9.19
C TRP A 892 -10.91 -29.38 9.02
N MET A 893 -10.18 -30.27 8.35
CA MET A 893 -10.62 -31.63 8.06
C MET A 893 -9.76 -32.62 8.81
N GLU A 894 -10.37 -33.70 9.29
CA GLU A 894 -9.64 -34.79 9.93
C GLU A 894 -8.61 -35.39 8.96
N LEU A 895 -7.36 -35.52 9.42
CA LEU A 895 -6.24 -36.02 8.64
C LEU A 895 -6.28 -37.55 8.59
N ARG A 896 -7.08 -38.07 7.65
CA ARG A 896 -7.19 -39.51 7.35
C ARG A 896 -6.85 -39.78 5.87
N PRO A 897 -6.14 -40.88 5.55
CA PRO A 897 -5.85 -41.27 4.17
C PRO A 897 -7.12 -41.38 3.31
N GLU A 898 -8.22 -41.84 3.88
CA GLU A 898 -9.52 -42.00 3.22
C GLU A 898 -10.11 -40.65 2.82
N ASN A 899 -10.04 -39.66 3.72
CA ASN A 899 -10.53 -38.30 3.47
C ASN A 899 -9.74 -37.64 2.33
N LEU A 900 -8.41 -37.80 2.32
CA LEU A 900 -7.55 -37.27 1.26
C LEU A 900 -7.77 -37.96 -0.09
N SER A 901 -7.93 -39.29 -0.08
CA SER A 901 -8.18 -40.08 -1.29
C SER A 901 -9.53 -39.76 -1.90
N TRP A 902 -10.57 -39.63 -1.07
CA TRP A 902 -11.89 -39.19 -1.50
C TRP A 902 -11.85 -37.78 -2.08
N LEU A 903 -11.23 -36.83 -1.37
CA LEU A 903 -11.13 -35.44 -1.81
C LEU A 903 -10.41 -35.35 -3.16
N LYS A 904 -9.33 -36.12 -3.35
CA LYS A 904 -8.64 -36.21 -4.64
C LYS A 904 -9.57 -36.73 -5.74
N SER A 905 -10.30 -37.81 -5.48
CA SER A 905 -11.22 -38.38 -6.48
C SER A 905 -12.33 -37.40 -6.91
N CYS A 906 -12.81 -36.56 -5.98
CA CYS A 906 -13.79 -35.52 -6.28
C CYS A 906 -13.16 -34.38 -7.09
N VAL A 907 -11.97 -33.93 -6.69
CA VAL A 907 -11.23 -32.88 -7.42
C VAL A 907 -10.89 -33.36 -8.83
N ASP A 908 -10.41 -34.58 -9.02
CA ASP A 908 -10.08 -35.13 -10.35
C ASP A 908 -11.33 -35.18 -11.27
N LYS A 909 -12.49 -35.56 -10.72
CA LYS A 909 -13.78 -35.59 -11.46
C LYS A 909 -14.28 -34.19 -11.83
N GLU A 910 -14.06 -33.20 -10.97
CA GLU A 910 -14.62 -31.85 -11.12
C GLU A 910 -13.66 -30.86 -11.82
N GLU A 911 -12.33 -31.04 -11.70
CA GLU A 911 -11.31 -30.25 -12.41
C GLU A 911 -11.22 -30.64 -13.90
N ALA A 912 -11.61 -31.87 -14.25
CA ALA A 912 -11.62 -32.37 -15.64
C ALA A 912 -12.65 -31.67 -16.55
N LYS A 913 -13.55 -30.83 -16.01
CA LYS A 913 -14.44 -30.00 -16.83
C LYS A 913 -13.72 -28.68 -17.15
N PRO A 914 -13.46 -28.37 -18.44
CA PRO A 914 -12.82 -27.10 -18.80
C PRO A 914 -13.64 -25.95 -18.22
N ARG A 915 -12.96 -24.98 -17.60
CA ARG A 915 -13.55 -23.72 -17.12
C ARG A 915 -14.54 -23.22 -18.18
N GLN A 916 -15.81 -23.12 -17.83
CA GLN A 916 -16.82 -22.55 -18.73
C GLN A 916 -16.36 -21.16 -19.16
N LYS A 917 -16.00 -21.03 -20.45
CA LYS A 917 -15.87 -19.73 -21.11
C LYS A 917 -17.25 -19.08 -21.06
N LYS A 918 -17.33 -17.84 -20.57
CA LYS A 918 -18.44 -16.96 -20.95
C LYS A 918 -18.37 -16.82 -22.49
N GLY A 919 -19.37 -17.41 -23.15
CA GLY A 919 -19.73 -17.33 -24.56
C GLY A 919 -18.63 -17.02 -25.57
N ALA A 920 -17.97 -18.06 -26.10
CA ALA A 920 -17.39 -17.99 -27.43
C ALA A 920 -18.43 -18.53 -28.41
N GLY A 921 -19.14 -17.64 -29.10
CA GLY A 921 -19.83 -17.98 -30.34
C GLY A 921 -18.79 -18.22 -31.43
N SER A 922 -18.94 -19.33 -32.13
CA SER A 922 -18.10 -19.78 -33.24
C SER A 922 -18.04 -18.75 -34.38
N CYS A 923 -16.83 -18.39 -34.82
CA CYS A 923 -16.55 -18.00 -36.20
C CYS A 923 -15.09 -18.34 -36.52
N PHE A 924 -14.88 -19.47 -37.17
CA PHE A 924 -13.71 -19.75 -38.00
C PHE A 924 -14.20 -19.69 -39.44
N ALA A 925 -13.81 -18.66 -40.19
CA ALA A 925 -13.63 -18.63 -41.65
C ALA A 925 -13.73 -17.19 -42.18
N MET A 926 -12.88 -16.90 -43.17
CA MET A 926 -12.89 -15.74 -44.07
C MET A 926 -12.43 -14.38 -43.50
N LEU A 927 -11.15 -14.08 -43.76
CA LEU A 927 -10.67 -12.76 -44.16
C LEU A 927 -9.33 -12.97 -44.90
N ALA A 928 -9.45 -13.46 -46.13
CA ALA A 928 -8.32 -13.61 -47.04
C ALA A 928 -8.74 -13.18 -48.45
N PHE A 929 -9.27 -11.96 -48.59
CA PHE A 929 -9.37 -11.30 -49.90
C PHE A 929 -9.33 -9.79 -49.69
N GLY A 930 -8.37 -9.13 -50.34
CA GLY A 930 -8.40 -7.68 -50.51
C GLY A 930 -7.37 -6.87 -49.74
N PHE A 931 -6.10 -7.27 -49.67
CA PHE A 931 -5.00 -6.32 -49.38
C PHE A 931 -3.70 -6.84 -50.00
N LEU A 932 -3.63 -6.89 -51.33
CA LEU A 932 -2.39 -7.26 -52.02
C LEU A 932 -1.96 -6.37 -53.18
N ASP A 933 -2.66 -5.28 -53.48
CA ASP A 933 -2.13 -4.23 -54.36
C ASP A 933 -2.48 -2.88 -53.75
N GLY A 934 -1.48 -2.00 -53.58
CA GLY A 934 -1.58 -0.78 -52.80
C GLY A 934 -2.50 0.30 -53.39
N HIS A 935 -3.81 0.06 -53.37
CA HIS A 935 -4.88 1.04 -53.62
C HIS A 935 -5.90 0.98 -52.48
N LEU A 936 -6.32 2.16 -52.00
CA LEU A 936 -7.42 2.31 -51.05
C LEU A 936 -8.76 2.29 -51.81
N PRO A 937 -9.79 1.58 -51.33
CA PRO A 937 -11.07 1.46 -52.03
C PRO A 937 -11.81 2.80 -52.04
N THR A 938 -12.59 3.02 -53.10
CA THR A 938 -13.42 4.22 -53.29
C THR A 938 -14.71 4.16 -52.47
N ALA A 939 -15.38 5.30 -52.27
CA ALA A 939 -16.57 5.41 -51.42
C ALA A 939 -17.75 4.52 -51.88
N GLU A 940 -17.91 4.30 -53.18
CA GLU A 940 -18.94 3.40 -53.73
C GLU A 940 -18.63 1.91 -53.48
N GLU A 941 -17.36 1.53 -53.38
CA GLU A 941 -16.96 0.14 -53.10
C GLU A 941 -17.18 -0.21 -51.62
N ALA A 942 -16.99 0.75 -50.71
CA ALA A 942 -17.24 0.59 -49.28
C ALA A 942 -18.73 0.36 -48.96
N GLU A 943 -19.65 1.04 -49.66
CA GLU A 943 -21.10 0.85 -49.50
C GLU A 943 -21.57 -0.56 -49.92
N SER A 944 -20.87 -1.20 -50.87
CA SER A 944 -21.18 -2.59 -51.28
C SER A 944 -20.81 -3.64 -50.23
N PHE A 945 -19.78 -3.38 -49.40
CA PHE A 945 -19.37 -4.27 -48.30
C PHE A 945 -20.27 -4.14 -47.06
N GLU A 946 -20.86 -2.96 -46.83
CA GLU A 946 -21.84 -2.73 -45.76
C GLU A 946 -23.17 -3.46 -46.03
N ALA A 947 -23.57 -3.56 -47.30
CA ALA A 947 -24.78 -4.27 -47.72
C ALA A 947 -24.73 -5.80 -47.46
N CYS A 948 -23.54 -6.38 -47.25
CA CYS A 948 -23.34 -7.81 -47.01
C CYS A 948 -23.22 -8.21 -45.53
N GLY A 949 -23.30 -7.25 -44.58
CA GLY A 949 -23.41 -7.52 -43.15
C GLY A 949 -22.19 -8.19 -42.48
N LEU A 950 -20.98 -8.07 -43.05
CA LEU A 950 -19.81 -8.89 -42.67
C LEU A 950 -18.64 -8.15 -41.98
N MET A 951 -18.75 -6.88 -41.58
CA MET A 951 -17.72 -6.23 -40.76
C MET A 951 -18.27 -5.35 -39.63
N GLU A 952 -17.70 -5.49 -38.43
CA GLU A 952 -17.86 -4.55 -37.32
C GLU A 952 -16.71 -3.52 -37.34
N PRO A 953 -16.96 -2.23 -37.02
CA PRO A 953 -15.96 -1.17 -37.13
C PRO A 953 -14.86 -1.26 -36.06
N PHE A 954 -13.60 -1.09 -36.47
CA PHE A 954 -12.47 -0.90 -35.55
C PHE A 954 -12.37 0.57 -35.12
N THR A 955 -12.27 0.83 -33.81
CA THR A 955 -12.16 2.19 -33.28
C THR A 955 -10.72 2.55 -32.90
N ASN A 956 -10.32 3.80 -33.18
CA ASN A 956 -8.95 4.28 -33.01
C ASN A 956 -8.70 4.75 -31.56
N LYS A 957 -7.73 4.13 -30.86
CA LYS A 957 -7.11 4.72 -29.67
C LYS A 957 -5.59 4.56 -29.69
N ALA A 958 -4.91 5.63 -30.09
CA ALA A 958 -3.53 6.07 -29.82
C ALA A 958 -2.38 5.04 -29.87
N LYS A 959 -1.32 5.39 -30.64
CA LYS A 959 -0.03 4.68 -30.84
C LYS A 959 -0.06 3.49 -31.82
N GLY A 960 -0.74 3.64 -32.96
CA GLY A 960 -0.63 2.68 -34.09
C GLY A 960 -1.17 1.28 -33.78
N LYS A 961 -2.14 1.19 -32.86
CA LYS A 961 -2.89 -0.03 -32.55
C LYS A 961 -4.38 0.20 -32.73
N TRP A 962 -5.05 -0.66 -33.47
CA TRP A 962 -6.50 -0.62 -33.66
C TRP A 962 -7.14 -1.82 -32.97
N TYR A 963 -8.26 -1.61 -32.29
CA TYR A 963 -8.99 -2.67 -31.59
C TYR A 963 -10.45 -2.67 -32.03
N ASN A 964 -11.07 -3.84 -32.08
CA ASN A 964 -12.52 -3.95 -32.16
C ASN A 964 -13.14 -4.13 -30.77
N ASP A 965 -14.46 -4.03 -30.68
CA ASP A 965 -15.23 -4.10 -29.43
C ASP A 965 -15.15 -5.48 -28.74
N LYS A 966 -14.55 -6.47 -29.41
CA LYS A 966 -14.32 -7.83 -28.92
C LYS A 966 -12.87 -8.06 -28.46
N GLY A 967 -12.03 -7.02 -28.43
CA GLY A 967 -10.68 -7.03 -27.85
C GLY A 967 -9.56 -7.54 -28.75
N ALA A 968 -9.82 -7.79 -30.03
CA ALA A 968 -8.79 -8.14 -31.01
C ALA A 968 -8.04 -6.88 -31.45
N GLY A 969 -6.71 -6.89 -31.37
CA GLY A 969 -5.87 -5.74 -31.70
C GLY A 969 -5.02 -5.97 -32.95
N ILE A 970 -4.79 -4.95 -33.76
CA ILE A 970 -3.78 -4.96 -34.84
C ILE A 970 -2.80 -3.81 -34.63
N SER A 971 -1.51 -4.04 -34.88
CA SER A 971 -0.47 -3.01 -34.74
C SER A 971 0.55 -3.08 -35.86
N TRP A 972 1.03 -1.93 -36.33
CA TRP A 972 2.06 -1.87 -37.39
C TRP A 972 3.46 -1.57 -36.81
N SER A 973 4.49 -2.25 -37.34
CA SER A 973 5.91 -2.06 -37.01
C SER A 973 6.73 -1.81 -38.28
N ALA A 974 7.61 -0.81 -38.26
CA ALA A 974 8.51 -0.49 -39.37
C ALA A 974 9.51 -1.61 -39.71
N THR A 975 9.82 -2.51 -38.76
CA THR A 975 10.80 -3.60 -38.92
C THR A 975 10.17 -4.96 -39.23
N MET A 976 8.87 -5.14 -38.96
CA MET A 976 8.20 -6.46 -39.01
C MET A 976 6.83 -6.47 -39.71
N GLY A 977 6.34 -5.33 -40.21
CA GLY A 977 5.02 -5.25 -40.87
C GLY A 977 3.82 -5.26 -39.91
N TRP A 978 2.66 -5.71 -40.39
CA TRP A 978 1.40 -5.77 -39.63
C TRP A 978 1.38 -6.96 -38.66
N LYS A 979 1.00 -6.71 -37.40
CA LYS A 979 0.90 -7.72 -36.32
C LYS A 979 -0.53 -7.81 -35.79
N VAL A 980 -1.08 -9.02 -35.74
CA VAL A 980 -2.39 -9.32 -35.10
C VAL A 980 -2.15 -9.78 -33.66
N LEU A 981 -2.86 -9.21 -32.71
CA LEU A 981 -2.83 -9.52 -31.28
C LEU A 981 -4.09 -10.31 -30.93
N GLY A 982 -3.98 -11.64 -30.96
CA GLY A 982 -5.01 -12.59 -30.53
C GLY A 982 -4.56 -13.41 -29.31
N ALA A 983 -5.51 -13.84 -28.49
CA ALA A 983 -5.27 -14.63 -27.29
C ALA A 983 -4.91 -16.10 -27.62
N GLY A 984 -3.67 -16.33 -28.06
CA GLY A 984 -3.11 -17.66 -28.29
C GLY A 984 -2.09 -17.69 -29.42
N GLY A 985 -0.83 -17.37 -29.12
CA GLY A 985 0.30 -17.52 -30.04
C GLY A 985 0.52 -16.35 -31.01
N GLU A 986 1.78 -16.00 -31.23
CA GLU A 986 2.21 -14.97 -32.20
C GLU A 986 2.27 -15.58 -33.60
N ILE A 987 1.62 -14.96 -34.59
CA ILE A 987 1.85 -15.26 -36.02
C ILE A 987 2.63 -14.07 -36.59
N LEU A 988 3.85 -14.35 -37.08
CA LEU A 988 4.72 -13.40 -37.76
C LEU A 988 4.62 -13.64 -39.27
N TRP A 989 4.44 -12.56 -40.04
CA TRP A 989 4.63 -12.58 -41.50
C TRP A 989 6.00 -11.98 -41.81
N THR A 990 6.80 -12.66 -42.63
CA THR A 990 8.10 -12.16 -43.08
C THR A 990 8.03 -11.58 -44.49
N HIS A 991 8.79 -10.52 -44.73
CA HIS A 991 8.98 -9.87 -46.03
C HIS A 991 9.55 -10.85 -47.09
N PRO A 992 9.21 -10.74 -48.39
CA PRO A 992 9.62 -11.71 -49.43
C PRO A 992 11.13 -11.90 -49.66
N GLU A 993 12.01 -11.10 -49.06
CA GLU A 993 13.42 -10.97 -49.46
C GLU A 993 14.47 -11.50 -48.46
N LYS A 994 14.09 -12.30 -47.45
CA LYS A 994 15.08 -12.92 -46.55
C LYS A 994 15.12 -14.44 -46.72
N GLN A 995 16.21 -14.93 -47.31
CA GLN A 995 16.48 -16.36 -47.51
C GLN A 995 16.70 -17.11 -46.18
N ARG A 996 16.30 -18.38 -46.20
CA ARG A 996 16.36 -19.40 -45.15
C ARG A 996 17.79 -19.87 -44.94
N GLU A 997 18.27 -19.86 -43.71
CA GLU A 997 19.10 -20.93 -43.13
C GLU A 997 19.15 -20.71 -41.60
N ASP A 998 18.95 -21.79 -40.83
CA ASP A 998 19.07 -21.91 -39.36
C ASP A 998 17.89 -21.61 -38.40
N VAL A 999 16.72 -22.28 -38.55
CA VAL A 999 15.75 -22.46 -37.43
C VAL A 999 15.05 -23.83 -37.48
N PRO A 1000 14.88 -24.58 -36.35
CA PRO A 1000 14.27 -25.91 -36.33
C PRO A 1000 12.73 -25.90 -36.40
N THR A 1001 12.20 -27.00 -36.95
CA THR A 1001 10.82 -27.27 -37.38
C THR A 1001 9.78 -27.40 -36.26
N SER A 1002 8.76 -26.53 -36.28
CA SER A 1002 7.35 -26.92 -36.07
C SER A 1002 6.39 -25.82 -36.57
N GLY A 1003 5.51 -26.20 -37.51
CA GLY A 1003 4.33 -25.42 -37.94
C GLY A 1003 4.58 -24.28 -38.94
N TRP A 1004 4.66 -24.61 -40.24
CA TRP A 1004 4.57 -23.62 -41.33
C TRP A 1004 3.50 -24.04 -42.34
N VAL A 1005 2.73 -23.07 -42.84
CA VAL A 1005 1.90 -23.21 -44.04
C VAL A 1005 2.61 -22.46 -45.15
N TYR A 1006 2.85 -23.12 -46.29
CA TYR A 1006 3.48 -22.49 -47.45
C TYR A 1006 2.48 -22.41 -48.61
N TRP A 1007 2.63 -21.37 -49.44
CA TRP A 1007 1.92 -21.21 -50.70
C TRP A 1007 2.90 -21.52 -51.83
N ASP A 1008 2.54 -22.44 -52.72
CA ASP A 1008 3.40 -22.87 -53.84
C ASP A 1008 3.22 -22.03 -55.12
N GLY A 1009 2.40 -20.97 -55.06
CA GLY A 1009 2.16 -20.07 -56.19
C GLY A 1009 1.04 -20.53 -57.13
N THR A 1010 0.34 -21.63 -56.85
CA THR A 1010 -0.83 -22.05 -57.64
C THR A 1010 -2.13 -21.50 -57.04
N PRO A 1011 -3.06 -20.94 -57.84
CA PRO A 1011 -4.36 -20.53 -57.32
C PRO A 1011 -5.20 -21.75 -56.94
N GLY A 1012 -5.39 -21.99 -55.64
CA GLY A 1012 -6.42 -22.91 -55.13
C GLY A 1012 -5.97 -24.20 -54.42
N ALA A 1013 -4.69 -24.41 -54.10
CA ALA A 1013 -4.26 -25.57 -53.31
C ALA A 1013 -3.42 -25.17 -52.08
N ILE A 1014 -3.83 -25.64 -50.89
CA ILE A 1014 -3.02 -25.65 -49.67
C ILE A 1014 -2.80 -27.13 -49.32
N CYS A 1015 -1.57 -27.63 -49.45
CA CYS A 1015 -1.21 -28.97 -48.98
C CYS A 1015 -0.73 -28.92 -47.53
N VAL A 1016 -1.31 -29.78 -46.69
CA VAL A 1016 -0.83 -30.05 -45.33
C VAL A 1016 -0.12 -31.41 -45.38
N GLU A 1017 1.22 -31.42 -45.37
CA GLU A 1017 1.94 -32.68 -45.15
C GLU A 1017 1.83 -33.08 -43.67
N GLY A 1018 1.09 -34.15 -43.42
CA GLY A 1018 1.23 -34.94 -42.21
C GLY A 1018 1.90 -36.26 -42.58
N THR A 1019 2.83 -36.72 -41.74
CA THR A 1019 3.09 -38.16 -41.61
C THR A 1019 2.92 -38.58 -40.15
N SER A 1020 2.37 -39.78 -40.04
CA SER A 1020 2.09 -40.62 -38.87
C SER A 1020 3.12 -40.62 -37.76
#